data_AF-A0A2W4M2R9-F1
#
_entry.id   AF-A0A2W4M2R9-F1
#
_cell.length_a   1.000
_cell.length_b   1.000
_cell.length_c   1.000
_cell.angle_alpha   90.00
_cell.angle_beta   90.00
_cell.angle_gamma   90.00
#
_symmetry.space_group_name_H-M   'P 1'
#
loop_
_entity.id
_entity.type
_entity.pdbx_description
1 polymer ?
#
loop_
_entity_poly.entity_id
_entity_poly.type
_entity_poly.pdbx_seq_one_letter_code
_entity_poly.pdbx_strand_id
1 'polypeptide(L)'
;MSDALDLERASASPSRETAGSARAKLRLDGIPKGVARAAVLAATPLVVLSTDLLRRGSRLSTLDGWYHFTYAAALVESAVLWSVLLYGAARRGTLGAVNAALFVIALTFSVGGQTYFYEQYNAYLNVDVSVFASNFVDSVLNQLFADIGNYLETKLPPFLLALALVFGARRVFRAAGRRGRVAALLAPAVLVATFFIPTQHRHAQASTPDVLYLHAVGGLLRTQLGLTEQSNQIRPRARESLPVPPLTPTTDRRRNVLLVILESVRADSVCVEYDPECRKTEATNRLLPERRPLRQMRSMASCTAISLAVLWAGVLPTESREVLHTWPLIFDYARAAGYDTAFWTSQNMMFGNARLWVKNLGVSQFTSATELDPMADLDMGAPEHLLAEHVSRGLLELREPFLAVVQLSNVHYPYYVDPNGPMPFEPWTTSKAPEDNQAFKNFYQNSVHQQDRHVATILRNLRASPIGERTVVVYTSDHGEAFREHGQMGHTFSIFDEEIKVPAWIDAPAGLLTPEEEQHLADKRDAFVFHVDIAPTILDLIGVWNDPAIAQYRAKMPGTSLIGPGLTDEPLPMTNCAGVWSCAFENWGYMHENLKLEARSWDRGWKCFDVLTDPYERYDLGPERCAHLIPLAMKTFGRLPGME
;
A
#
# COMPACT_ATOMS: atom_id res chain seq x y z
N MET A 1 -47.46 -59.41 38.32
CA MET A 1 -47.88 -58.21 37.53
C MET A 1 -46.64 -57.60 36.94
N SER A 2 -46.69 -57.17 35.67
CA SER A 2 -45.59 -56.72 34.81
C SER A 2 -44.75 -57.90 34.28
N ASP A 3 -44.97 -58.37 33.06
CA ASP A 3 -44.73 -57.80 31.71
C ASP A 3 -43.33 -58.18 31.20
N ALA A 4 -43.33 -58.99 30.12
CA ALA A 4 -42.16 -59.51 29.43
C ALA A 4 -42.42 -59.51 27.91
N LEU A 5 -41.50 -58.84 27.20
CA LEU A 5 -40.71 -59.28 26.05
C LEU A 5 -41.36 -59.85 24.77
N ASP A 6 -40.87 -59.28 23.65
CA ASP A 6 -40.46 -59.91 22.37
C ASP A 6 -41.51 -60.55 21.44
N LEU A 7 -41.40 -60.60 20.10
CA LEU A 7 -40.51 -60.06 19.07
C LEU A 7 -41.19 -60.31 17.69
N GLU A 8 -40.86 -59.46 16.71
CA GLU A 8 -40.71 -59.72 15.25
C GLU A 8 -41.87 -60.04 14.26
N ARG A 9 -41.81 -59.25 13.16
CA ARG A 9 -41.90 -59.58 11.70
C ARG A 9 -43.20 -59.40 10.87
N ALA A 10 -43.07 -58.42 9.95
CA ALA A 10 -43.20 -58.51 8.49
C ALA A 10 -44.50 -58.08 7.73
N SER A 11 -44.29 -57.05 6.89
CA SER A 11 -44.82 -56.76 5.54
C SER A 11 -46.30 -56.45 5.28
N ALA A 12 -46.58 -55.24 4.79
CA ALA A 12 -47.42 -54.96 3.61
C ALA A 12 -47.27 -53.50 3.12
N SER A 13 -47.42 -53.29 1.82
CA SER A 13 -47.10 -52.10 1.00
C SER A 13 -48.06 -50.89 1.15
N PRO A 14 -47.71 -49.70 0.59
CA PRO A 14 -48.32 -48.42 0.96
C PRO A 14 -49.50 -48.00 0.07
N SER A 15 -50.51 -47.36 0.66
CA SER A 15 -51.51 -46.56 -0.06
C SER A 15 -51.12 -45.08 -0.05
N ARG A 16 -51.16 -44.49 -1.24
CA ARG A 16 -50.89 -43.08 -1.51
C ARG A 16 -52.01 -42.20 -0.95
N GLU A 17 -51.67 -41.26 -0.07
CA GLU A 17 -52.46 -40.04 0.11
C GLU A 17 -51.60 -38.79 -0.07
N THR A 18 -52.25 -37.82 -0.68
CA THR A 18 -51.76 -36.62 -1.35
C THR A 18 -51.10 -35.61 -0.42
N ALA A 19 -49.81 -35.34 -0.63
CA ALA A 19 -49.14 -34.15 -0.10
C ALA A 19 -49.41 -32.94 -1.01
N GLY A 20 -50.30 -32.05 -0.57
CA GLY A 20 -50.52 -30.76 -1.21
C GLY A 20 -49.32 -29.84 -1.02
N SER A 21 -48.59 -29.54 -2.10
CA SER A 21 -47.50 -28.55 -2.05
C SER A 21 -48.08 -27.14 -1.92
N ALA A 22 -47.86 -26.49 -0.77
CA ALA A 22 -48.07 -25.06 -0.61
C ALA A 22 -46.98 -24.27 -1.36
N ARG A 23 -47.19 -24.04 -2.67
CA ARG A 23 -46.43 -23.03 -3.41
C ARG A 23 -46.98 -21.65 -3.03
N ALA A 24 -46.31 -20.96 -2.12
CA ALA A 24 -46.51 -19.54 -1.90
C ALA A 24 -46.23 -18.77 -3.20
N LYS A 25 -47.26 -18.43 -3.96
CA LYS A 25 -47.17 -17.47 -5.07
C LYS A 25 -47.15 -16.08 -4.46
N LEU A 26 -45.99 -15.41 -4.44
CA LEU A 26 -45.94 -13.95 -4.34
C LEU A 26 -46.79 -13.38 -5.49
N ARG A 27 -48.00 -12.95 -5.18
CA ARG A 27 -48.91 -12.29 -6.13
C ARG A 27 -48.45 -10.84 -6.27
N LEU A 28 -47.88 -10.50 -7.43
CA LEU A 28 -47.68 -9.12 -7.91
C LEU A 28 -49.00 -8.54 -8.49
N ASP A 29 -50.15 -9.04 -8.01
CA ASP A 29 -51.48 -8.74 -8.55
C ASP A 29 -51.94 -7.37 -8.02
N GLY A 30 -51.39 -6.29 -8.59
CA GLY A 30 -51.73 -4.91 -8.21
C GLY A 30 -50.84 -3.83 -8.83
N ILE A 31 -49.63 -4.19 -9.28
CA ILE A 31 -48.70 -3.23 -9.90
C ILE A 31 -48.96 -3.17 -11.42
N PRO A 32 -49.17 -1.97 -12.01
CA PRO A 32 -49.28 -1.84 -13.46
C PRO A 32 -48.07 -2.45 -14.16
N LYS A 33 -48.30 -3.28 -15.19
CA LYS A 33 -47.20 -3.98 -15.90
C LYS A 33 -46.12 -3.03 -16.43
N GLY A 34 -46.47 -1.79 -16.78
CA GLY A 34 -45.50 -0.77 -17.19
C GLY A 34 -44.57 -0.37 -16.05
N VAL A 35 -45.11 -0.14 -14.86
CA VAL A 35 -44.36 0.21 -13.64
C VAL A 35 -43.44 -0.94 -13.23
N ALA A 36 -43.94 -2.18 -13.23
CA ALA A 36 -43.12 -3.35 -12.92
C ALA A 36 -41.95 -3.54 -13.91
N ARG A 37 -42.14 -3.23 -15.19
CA ARG A 37 -41.07 -3.28 -16.21
C ARG A 37 -40.02 -2.21 -15.97
N ALA A 38 -40.46 -0.97 -15.75
CA ALA A 38 -39.56 0.15 -15.48
C ALA A 38 -38.75 -0.11 -14.21
N ALA A 39 -39.38 -0.58 -13.14
CA ALA A 39 -38.71 -0.91 -11.88
C ALA A 39 -37.61 -1.98 -12.05
N VAL A 40 -37.87 -3.06 -12.81
CA VAL A 40 -36.87 -4.11 -13.03
C VAL A 40 -35.66 -3.61 -13.82
N LEU A 41 -35.87 -2.77 -14.84
CA LEU A 41 -34.76 -2.23 -15.65
C LEU A 41 -33.97 -1.13 -14.92
N ALA A 42 -34.66 -0.32 -14.11
CA ALA A 42 -34.03 0.74 -13.33
C ALA A 42 -33.34 0.22 -12.06
N ALA A 43 -33.62 -1.01 -11.62
CA ALA A 43 -33.11 -1.54 -10.34
C ALA A 43 -31.58 -1.48 -10.24
N THR A 44 -30.86 -1.94 -11.27
CA THR A 44 -29.40 -1.94 -11.24
C THR A 44 -28.77 -0.54 -11.18
N PRO A 45 -29.07 0.39 -12.11
CA PRO A 45 -28.49 1.75 -12.03
C PRO A 45 -28.91 2.48 -10.76
N LEU A 46 -30.11 2.24 -10.23
CA LEU A 46 -30.54 2.80 -8.94
C LEU A 46 -29.72 2.25 -7.77
N VAL A 47 -29.43 0.95 -7.74
CA VAL A 47 -28.58 0.34 -6.69
C VAL A 47 -27.16 0.90 -6.77
N VAL A 48 -26.60 0.99 -7.98
CA VAL A 48 -25.26 1.58 -8.21
C VAL A 48 -25.23 3.03 -7.71
N LEU A 49 -26.17 3.86 -8.17
CA LEU A 49 -26.26 5.27 -7.78
C LEU A 49 -26.48 5.44 -6.27
N SER A 50 -27.39 4.67 -5.68
CA SER A 50 -27.70 4.78 -4.25
C SER A 50 -26.49 4.38 -3.40
N THR A 51 -25.80 3.29 -3.78
CA THR A 51 -24.58 2.84 -3.07
C THR A 51 -23.47 3.87 -3.18
N ASP A 52 -23.32 4.49 -4.36
CA ASP A 52 -22.30 5.51 -4.59
C ASP A 52 -22.63 6.83 -3.85
N LEU A 53 -23.88 7.25 -3.81
CA LEU A 53 -24.32 8.40 -3.01
C LEU A 53 -24.12 8.16 -1.50
N LEU A 54 -24.33 6.92 -1.01
CA LEU A 54 -24.05 6.57 0.38
C LEU A 54 -22.56 6.63 0.71
N ARG A 55 -21.69 6.24 -0.23
CA ARG A 55 -20.23 6.19 -0.04
C ARG A 55 -19.53 7.52 -0.30
N ARG A 56 -19.85 8.15 -1.42
CA ARG A 56 -19.18 9.33 -1.97
C ARG A 56 -20.09 10.55 -2.12
N GLY A 57 -21.31 10.56 -1.60
CA GLY A 57 -22.27 11.67 -1.80
C GLY A 57 -21.69 13.06 -1.52
N SER A 58 -20.90 13.19 -0.44
CA SER A 58 -20.19 14.43 -0.10
C SER A 58 -19.09 14.80 -1.11
N ARG A 59 -18.35 13.81 -1.65
CA ARG A 59 -17.34 14.05 -2.71
C ARG A 59 -17.99 14.37 -4.05
N LEU A 60 -19.12 13.74 -4.36
CA LEU A 60 -19.86 13.98 -5.61
C LEU A 60 -20.48 15.39 -5.63
N SER A 61 -20.89 15.92 -4.48
CA SER A 61 -21.43 17.28 -4.39
C SER A 61 -20.39 18.38 -4.58
N THR A 62 -19.09 18.07 -4.44
CA THR A 62 -17.98 19.03 -4.61
C THR A 62 -17.32 18.95 -5.98
N LEU A 63 -17.83 18.11 -6.89
CA LEU A 63 -17.35 18.06 -8.27
C LEU A 63 -17.69 19.36 -9.01
N ASP A 64 -16.79 19.79 -9.91
CA ASP A 64 -17.08 20.88 -10.84
C ASP A 64 -18.14 20.48 -11.88
N GLY A 65 -18.77 21.47 -12.53
CA GLY A 65 -19.87 21.23 -13.46
C GLY A 65 -19.54 20.29 -14.63
N TRP A 66 -18.29 20.30 -15.11
CA TRP A 66 -17.82 19.33 -16.11
C TRP A 66 -17.86 17.90 -15.58
N TYR A 67 -17.39 17.67 -14.35
CA TYR A 67 -17.38 16.35 -13.72
C TYR A 67 -18.79 15.86 -13.33
N HIS A 68 -19.73 16.78 -13.04
CA HIS A 68 -21.15 16.40 -12.92
C HIS A 68 -21.72 15.90 -14.25
N PHE A 69 -21.40 16.56 -15.35
CA PHE A 69 -21.83 16.14 -16.68
C PHE A 69 -21.31 14.74 -17.02
N THR A 70 -20.04 14.46 -16.72
CA THR A 70 -19.41 13.17 -17.04
C THR A 70 -19.95 12.05 -16.16
N TYR A 71 -20.23 12.35 -14.89
CA TYR A 71 -20.90 11.42 -13.99
C TYR A 71 -22.31 11.09 -14.48
N ALA A 72 -23.06 12.09 -14.94
CA ALA A 72 -24.39 11.87 -15.54
C ALA A 72 -24.31 11.03 -16.82
N ALA A 73 -23.28 11.24 -17.66
CA ALA A 73 -23.04 10.42 -18.84
C ALA A 73 -22.74 8.94 -18.46
N ALA A 74 -21.90 8.71 -17.44
CA ALA A 74 -21.63 7.37 -16.92
C ALA A 74 -22.90 6.70 -16.35
N LEU A 75 -23.79 7.45 -15.69
CA LEU A 75 -25.07 6.93 -15.22
C LEU A 75 -25.98 6.49 -16.39
N VAL A 76 -25.98 7.23 -17.50
CA VAL A 76 -26.70 6.84 -18.72
C VAL A 76 -26.10 5.58 -19.32
N GLU A 77 -24.78 5.49 -19.41
CA GLU A 77 -24.07 4.31 -19.89
C GLU A 77 -24.41 3.07 -19.05
N SER A 78 -24.30 3.18 -17.72
CA SER A 78 -24.72 2.15 -16.76
C SER A 78 -26.16 1.71 -17.01
N ALA A 79 -27.10 2.66 -17.10
CA ALA A 79 -28.51 2.35 -17.32
C ALA A 79 -28.76 1.62 -18.64
N VAL A 80 -28.09 2.03 -19.72
CA VAL A 80 -28.18 1.37 -21.04
C VAL A 80 -27.62 -0.04 -20.99
N LEU A 81 -26.41 -0.21 -20.46
CA LEU A 81 -25.74 -1.49 -20.33
C LEU A 81 -26.62 -2.51 -19.61
N TRP A 82 -27.02 -2.18 -18.37
CA TRP A 82 -27.76 -3.11 -17.54
C TRP A 82 -29.15 -3.39 -18.08
N SER A 83 -29.84 -2.38 -18.63
CA SER A 83 -31.16 -2.57 -19.23
C SER A 83 -31.13 -3.49 -20.46
N VAL A 84 -30.14 -3.32 -21.34
CA VAL A 84 -30.02 -4.14 -22.56
C VAL A 84 -29.65 -5.57 -22.21
N LEU A 85 -28.67 -5.79 -21.32
CA LEU A 85 -28.29 -7.13 -20.83
C LEU A 85 -29.46 -7.83 -20.16
N LEU A 86 -30.17 -7.15 -19.23
CA LEU A 86 -31.27 -7.74 -18.48
C LEU A 86 -32.48 -8.04 -19.36
N TYR A 87 -32.79 -7.16 -20.32
CA TYR A 87 -33.86 -7.42 -21.30
C TYR A 87 -33.50 -8.59 -22.24
N GLY A 88 -32.22 -8.71 -22.64
CA GLY A 88 -31.71 -9.88 -23.37
C GLY A 88 -31.82 -11.17 -22.54
N ALA A 89 -31.49 -11.13 -21.26
CA ALA A 89 -31.58 -12.25 -20.30
C ALA A 89 -33.01 -12.73 -20.04
N ALA A 90 -34.01 -11.85 -20.24
CA ALA A 90 -35.42 -12.19 -20.13
C ALA A 90 -35.92 -13.12 -21.25
N ARG A 91 -35.16 -13.25 -22.35
CA ARG A 91 -35.48 -14.19 -23.44
C ARG A 91 -35.32 -15.65 -22.96
N ARG A 92 -36.14 -16.55 -23.49
CA ARG A 92 -35.98 -18.00 -23.27
C ARG A 92 -35.09 -18.64 -24.35
N GLY A 93 -34.41 -19.72 -23.99
CA GLY A 93 -33.46 -20.44 -24.85
C GLY A 93 -32.01 -19.96 -24.66
N THR A 94 -31.11 -20.50 -25.48
CA THR A 94 -29.64 -20.36 -25.33
C THR A 94 -29.18 -18.90 -25.26
N LEU A 95 -29.64 -18.04 -26.19
CA LEU A 95 -29.26 -16.63 -26.20
C LEU A 95 -29.64 -15.89 -24.91
N GLY A 96 -30.80 -16.20 -24.34
CA GLY A 96 -31.23 -15.60 -23.06
C GLY A 96 -30.49 -16.19 -21.86
N ALA A 97 -30.05 -17.45 -21.93
CA ALA A 97 -29.20 -18.06 -20.91
C ALA A 97 -27.79 -17.45 -20.90
N VAL A 98 -27.19 -17.24 -22.08
CA VAL A 98 -25.88 -16.56 -22.22
C VAL A 98 -25.95 -15.13 -21.66
N ASN A 99 -26.97 -14.35 -22.04
CA ASN A 99 -27.13 -13.00 -21.51
C ASN A 99 -27.41 -12.98 -20.00
N ALA A 100 -28.15 -13.96 -19.47
CA ALA A 100 -28.33 -14.09 -18.03
C ALA A 100 -27.00 -14.38 -17.31
N ALA A 101 -26.15 -15.26 -17.87
CA ALA A 101 -24.83 -15.52 -17.33
C ALA A 101 -23.94 -14.28 -17.39
N LEU A 102 -23.88 -13.58 -18.53
CA LEU A 102 -23.12 -12.34 -18.68
C LEU A 102 -23.60 -11.26 -17.70
N PHE A 103 -24.92 -11.07 -17.55
CA PHE A 103 -25.48 -10.13 -16.59
C PHE A 103 -25.10 -10.48 -15.15
N VAL A 104 -25.24 -11.74 -14.75
CA VAL A 104 -24.90 -12.19 -13.40
C VAL A 104 -23.42 -12.00 -13.13
N ILE A 105 -22.54 -12.45 -14.02
CA ILE A 105 -21.09 -12.31 -13.88
C ILE A 105 -20.71 -10.83 -13.83
N ALA A 106 -21.07 -10.05 -14.84
CA ALA A 106 -20.70 -8.64 -14.93
C ALA A 106 -21.19 -7.85 -13.72
N LEU A 107 -22.44 -8.04 -13.28
CA LEU A 107 -22.98 -7.32 -12.12
C LEU A 107 -22.29 -7.73 -10.82
N THR A 108 -22.07 -9.03 -10.63
CA THR A 108 -21.40 -9.58 -9.44
C THR A 108 -20.01 -8.99 -9.28
N PHE A 109 -19.20 -9.02 -10.34
CA PHE A 109 -17.82 -8.57 -10.28
C PHE A 109 -17.69 -7.05 -10.32
N SER A 110 -18.52 -6.33 -11.08
CA SER A 110 -18.45 -4.85 -11.10
C SER A 110 -18.87 -4.23 -9.78
N VAL A 111 -20.06 -4.57 -9.26
CA VAL A 111 -20.55 -3.99 -7.99
C VAL A 111 -19.80 -4.58 -6.81
N GLY A 112 -19.63 -5.90 -6.77
CA GLY A 112 -18.94 -6.56 -5.67
C GLY A 112 -17.45 -6.28 -5.65
N GLY A 113 -16.79 -6.16 -6.82
CA GLY A 113 -15.38 -5.77 -6.92
C GLY A 113 -15.14 -4.35 -6.43
N GLN A 114 -16.00 -3.41 -6.82
CA GLN A 114 -15.91 -2.04 -6.32
C GLN A 114 -16.25 -1.91 -4.85
N THR A 115 -17.17 -2.73 -4.34
CA THR A 115 -17.45 -2.82 -2.89
C THR A 115 -16.22 -3.26 -2.11
N TYR A 116 -15.60 -4.37 -2.52
CA TYR A 116 -14.36 -4.84 -1.90
C TYR A 116 -13.26 -3.79 -1.92
N PHE A 117 -12.98 -3.21 -3.09
CA PHE A 117 -11.90 -2.23 -3.24
C PHE A 117 -12.18 -0.94 -2.45
N TYR A 118 -13.43 -0.45 -2.44
CA TYR A 118 -13.81 0.74 -1.68
C TYR A 118 -13.79 0.50 -0.18
N GLU A 119 -14.20 -0.68 0.27
CA GLU A 119 -14.11 -1.04 1.68
C GLU A 119 -12.67 -1.09 2.14
N GLN A 120 -11.68 -1.39 1.30
CA GLN A 120 -10.28 -1.34 1.70
C GLN A 120 -9.67 0.06 1.58
N TYR A 121 -9.84 0.72 0.44
CA TYR A 121 -9.06 1.91 0.07
C TYR A 121 -9.88 3.20 -0.01
N ASN A 122 -11.19 3.15 0.30
CA ASN A 122 -12.10 4.31 0.24
C ASN A 122 -11.99 5.11 -1.07
N ALA A 123 -11.71 4.37 -2.14
CA ALA A 123 -11.50 4.75 -3.52
C ALA A 123 -12.01 3.60 -4.39
N TYR A 124 -12.34 3.87 -5.65
CA TYR A 124 -12.73 2.80 -6.58
C TYR A 124 -11.57 2.32 -7.43
N LEU A 125 -11.63 1.05 -7.81
CA LEU A 125 -10.73 0.45 -8.78
C LEU A 125 -10.92 1.18 -10.12
N ASN A 126 -9.85 1.74 -10.65
CA ASN A 126 -9.82 2.41 -11.94
C ASN A 126 -8.79 1.74 -12.87
N VAL A 127 -8.66 2.29 -14.08
CA VAL A 127 -7.74 1.77 -15.09
C VAL A 127 -6.27 1.86 -14.68
N ASP A 128 -5.87 2.87 -13.92
CA ASP A 128 -4.47 3.03 -13.53
C ASP A 128 -4.06 1.94 -12.54
N VAL A 129 -4.94 1.62 -11.58
CA VAL A 129 -4.74 0.51 -10.64
C VAL A 129 -4.70 -0.84 -11.37
N SER A 130 -5.59 -1.09 -12.33
CA SER A 130 -5.61 -2.38 -13.04
C SER A 130 -4.40 -2.59 -13.95
N VAL A 131 -3.92 -1.52 -14.60
CA VAL A 131 -2.70 -1.57 -15.39
C VAL A 131 -1.47 -1.65 -14.46
N PHE A 132 -1.48 -0.99 -13.31
CA PHE A 132 -0.45 -1.16 -12.26
C PHE A 132 -0.35 -2.63 -11.84
N ALA A 133 -1.49 -3.25 -11.53
CA ALA A 133 -1.62 -4.66 -11.17
C ALA A 133 -1.17 -5.63 -12.28
N SER A 134 -1.27 -5.26 -13.56
CA SER A 134 -0.94 -6.15 -14.69
C SER A 134 0.52 -6.61 -14.73
N ASN A 135 1.43 -5.84 -14.12
CA ASN A 135 2.86 -6.17 -14.02
C ASN A 135 3.21 -6.90 -12.71
N PHE A 136 2.22 -7.14 -11.83
CA PHE A 136 2.35 -7.80 -10.53
C PHE A 136 1.22 -8.81 -10.32
N VAL A 137 0.87 -9.58 -11.35
CA VAL A 137 -0.28 -10.51 -11.29
C VAL A 137 -0.13 -11.48 -10.12
N ASP A 138 1.06 -12.03 -9.90
CA ASP A 138 1.32 -12.93 -8.79
C ASP A 138 1.06 -12.25 -7.44
N SER A 139 1.52 -10.99 -7.26
CA SER A 139 1.24 -10.18 -6.07
C SER A 139 -0.24 -9.92 -5.85
N VAL A 140 -0.96 -9.57 -6.91
CA VAL A 140 -2.40 -9.29 -6.86
C VAL A 140 -3.16 -10.56 -6.46
N LEU A 141 -2.76 -11.71 -7.00
CA LEU A 141 -3.35 -12.99 -6.63
C LEU A 141 -3.03 -13.36 -5.18
N ASN A 142 -1.78 -13.18 -4.74
CA ASN A 142 -1.36 -13.44 -3.36
C ASN A 142 -2.17 -12.60 -2.35
N GLN A 143 -2.26 -11.29 -2.57
CA GLN A 143 -3.07 -10.39 -1.74
C GLN A 143 -4.56 -10.77 -1.76
N LEU A 144 -5.08 -11.15 -2.93
CA LEU A 144 -6.47 -11.60 -3.05
C LEU A 144 -6.73 -12.91 -2.30
N PHE A 145 -5.79 -13.86 -2.35
CA PHE A 145 -5.90 -15.13 -1.63
C PHE A 145 -5.78 -14.93 -0.12
N ALA A 146 -4.92 -14.01 0.32
CA ALA A 146 -4.77 -13.65 1.74
C ALA A 146 -6.07 -13.09 2.36
N ASP A 147 -6.95 -12.47 1.56
CA ASP A 147 -8.21 -11.87 2.00
C ASP A 147 -9.44 -12.44 1.24
N ILE A 148 -9.35 -13.72 0.82
CA ILE A 148 -10.34 -14.33 -0.07
C ILE A 148 -11.75 -14.40 0.54
N GLY A 149 -11.85 -14.52 1.87
CA GLY A 149 -13.13 -14.55 2.60
C GLY A 149 -13.94 -13.28 2.33
N ASN A 150 -13.37 -12.12 2.65
CA ASN A 150 -13.98 -10.82 2.39
C ASN A 150 -14.23 -10.58 0.90
N TYR A 151 -13.30 -11.02 0.05
CA TYR A 151 -13.50 -10.93 -1.39
C TYR A 151 -14.76 -11.68 -1.84
N LEU A 152 -15.01 -12.90 -1.34
CA LEU A 152 -16.19 -13.69 -1.69
C LEU A 152 -17.48 -13.12 -1.07
N GLU A 153 -17.43 -12.67 0.18
CA GLU A 153 -18.58 -12.08 0.87
C GLU A 153 -19.13 -10.86 0.14
N THR A 154 -18.27 -9.97 -0.32
CA THR A 154 -18.67 -8.78 -1.12
C THR A 154 -19.32 -9.13 -2.47
N LYS A 155 -19.13 -10.35 -3.00
CA LYS A 155 -19.77 -10.81 -4.25
C LYS A 155 -21.15 -11.42 -4.02
N LEU A 156 -21.44 -11.93 -2.82
CA LEU A 156 -22.68 -12.64 -2.57
C LEU A 156 -23.94 -11.76 -2.73
N PRO A 157 -24.01 -10.53 -2.15
CA PRO A 157 -25.18 -9.66 -2.35
C PRO A 157 -25.47 -9.30 -3.83
N PRO A 158 -24.51 -8.81 -4.64
CA PRO A 158 -24.79 -8.49 -6.04
C PRO A 158 -25.09 -9.74 -6.87
N PHE A 159 -24.52 -10.90 -6.53
CA PHE A 159 -24.86 -12.18 -7.17
C PHE A 159 -26.34 -12.56 -6.95
N LEU A 160 -26.80 -12.53 -5.69
CA LEU A 160 -28.20 -12.82 -5.35
C LEU A 160 -29.16 -11.81 -5.99
N LEU A 161 -28.80 -10.52 -5.96
CA LEU A 161 -29.55 -9.47 -6.65
C LEU A 161 -29.64 -9.77 -8.16
N ALA A 162 -28.54 -10.15 -8.80
CA ALA A 162 -28.52 -10.43 -10.22
C ALA A 162 -29.45 -11.60 -10.59
N LEU A 163 -29.44 -12.67 -9.80
CA LEU A 163 -30.35 -13.81 -9.99
C LEU A 163 -31.82 -13.41 -9.83
N ALA A 164 -32.12 -12.62 -8.80
CA ALA A 164 -33.47 -12.10 -8.55
C ALA A 164 -33.96 -11.22 -9.71
N LEU A 165 -33.09 -10.35 -10.24
CA LEU A 165 -33.40 -9.48 -11.38
C LEU A 165 -33.63 -10.28 -12.66
N VAL A 166 -32.80 -11.28 -12.97
CA VAL A 166 -33.01 -12.17 -14.12
C VAL A 166 -34.35 -12.91 -13.99
N PHE A 167 -34.66 -13.42 -12.81
CA PHE A 167 -35.93 -14.09 -12.54
C PHE A 167 -37.13 -13.15 -12.70
N GLY A 168 -37.05 -11.94 -12.14
CA GLY A 168 -38.06 -10.88 -12.29
C GLY A 168 -38.23 -10.46 -13.74
N ALA A 169 -37.14 -10.27 -14.47
CA ALA A 169 -37.17 -9.90 -15.88
C ALA A 169 -37.87 -10.97 -16.73
N ARG A 170 -37.59 -12.26 -16.49
CA ARG A 170 -38.27 -13.39 -17.16
C ARG A 170 -39.76 -13.51 -16.83
N ARG A 171 -40.21 -12.96 -15.69
CA ARG A 171 -41.62 -12.91 -15.29
C ARG A 171 -42.38 -11.76 -15.95
N VAL A 172 -41.74 -10.58 -16.04
CA VAL A 172 -42.40 -9.33 -16.40
C VAL A 172 -42.26 -9.00 -17.91
N PHE A 173 -41.19 -9.44 -18.55
CA PHE A 173 -40.95 -9.26 -19.99
C PHE A 173 -41.29 -10.52 -20.79
N ARG A 174 -41.84 -10.30 -22.00
CA ARG A 174 -42.02 -11.35 -23.02
C ARG A 174 -41.11 -11.07 -24.21
N ALA A 175 -39.81 -11.31 -24.04
CA ALA A 175 -38.77 -11.05 -25.05
C ALA A 175 -38.71 -12.11 -26.18
N ALA A 176 -39.86 -12.65 -26.60
CA ALA A 176 -39.95 -13.71 -27.60
C ALA A 176 -39.82 -13.22 -29.05
N GLY A 177 -40.24 -11.98 -29.33
CA GLY A 177 -40.27 -11.38 -30.68
C GLY A 177 -38.95 -10.78 -31.17
N ARG A 178 -39.00 -10.14 -32.36
CA ARG A 178 -37.84 -9.53 -33.04
C ARG A 178 -37.02 -8.61 -32.13
N ARG A 179 -37.68 -7.75 -31.35
CA ARG A 179 -37.02 -6.83 -30.40
C ARG A 179 -36.19 -7.56 -29.34
N GLY A 180 -36.71 -8.66 -28.78
CA GLY A 180 -35.99 -9.48 -27.81
C GLY A 180 -34.82 -10.24 -28.42
N ARG A 181 -34.93 -10.67 -29.69
CA ARG A 181 -33.80 -11.28 -30.41
C ARG A 181 -32.69 -10.26 -30.70
N VAL A 182 -33.05 -9.07 -31.18
CA VAL A 182 -32.10 -7.98 -31.45
C VAL A 182 -31.37 -7.57 -30.17
N ALA A 183 -32.09 -7.33 -29.08
CA ALA A 183 -31.47 -6.99 -27.81
C ALA A 183 -30.53 -8.08 -27.28
N ALA A 184 -30.93 -9.35 -27.37
CA ALA A 184 -30.08 -10.47 -26.93
C ALA A 184 -28.81 -10.63 -27.79
N LEU A 185 -28.82 -10.20 -29.06
CA LEU A 185 -27.63 -10.19 -29.92
C LEU A 185 -26.75 -8.95 -29.68
N LEU A 186 -27.37 -7.80 -29.38
CA LEU A 186 -26.66 -6.56 -29.10
C LEU A 186 -26.03 -6.53 -27.70
N ALA A 187 -26.63 -7.20 -26.72
CA ALA A 187 -26.22 -7.12 -25.33
C ALA A 187 -24.73 -7.45 -25.07
N PRO A 188 -24.13 -8.53 -25.63
CA PRO A 188 -22.70 -8.75 -25.51
C PRO A 188 -21.85 -7.64 -26.15
N ALA A 189 -22.29 -7.09 -27.29
CA ALA A 189 -21.60 -5.99 -27.96
C ALA A 189 -21.66 -4.69 -27.16
N VAL A 190 -22.78 -4.42 -26.48
CA VAL A 190 -22.91 -3.27 -25.56
C VAL A 190 -21.97 -3.42 -24.36
N LEU A 191 -21.90 -4.61 -23.75
CA LEU A 191 -20.95 -4.89 -22.66
C LEU A 191 -19.50 -4.71 -23.09
N VAL A 192 -19.15 -5.18 -24.30
CA VAL A 192 -17.80 -4.96 -24.82
C VAL A 192 -17.57 -3.48 -25.11
N ALA A 193 -18.55 -2.76 -25.65
CA ALA A 193 -18.43 -1.33 -25.93
C ALA A 193 -18.10 -0.51 -24.68
N THR A 194 -18.68 -0.83 -23.51
CA THR A 194 -18.38 -0.14 -22.24
C THR A 194 -16.93 -0.26 -21.78
N PHE A 195 -16.12 -1.14 -22.36
CA PHE A 195 -14.68 -1.19 -22.10
C PHE A 195 -13.90 -0.05 -22.79
N PHE A 196 -14.52 0.63 -23.77
CA PHE A 196 -13.86 1.57 -24.67
C PHE A 196 -14.48 2.97 -24.69
N ILE A 197 -15.65 3.19 -24.10
CA ILE A 197 -16.34 4.49 -24.11
C ILE A 197 -15.58 5.49 -23.22
N PRO A 198 -15.15 6.67 -23.69
CA PRO A 198 -14.30 7.56 -22.90
C PRO A 198 -15.08 8.39 -21.86
N THR A 199 -15.89 7.76 -21.02
CA THR A 199 -16.65 8.37 -19.91
C THR A 199 -15.92 8.30 -18.58
N GLN A 200 -14.68 7.78 -18.56
CA GLN A 200 -13.85 7.68 -17.36
C GLN A 200 -13.04 8.95 -17.11
N HIS A 201 -13.33 9.66 -16.01
CA HIS A 201 -12.39 10.62 -15.41
C HIS A 201 -11.67 9.94 -14.25
N ARG A 202 -10.65 9.14 -14.59
CA ARG A 202 -9.97 8.22 -13.67
C ARG A 202 -9.38 8.88 -12.42
N HIS A 203 -8.85 10.11 -12.55
CA HIS A 203 -8.22 10.85 -11.45
C HIS A 203 -9.26 11.45 -10.49
N ALA A 204 -10.26 12.15 -11.02
CA ALA A 204 -11.39 12.70 -10.25
C ALA A 204 -12.43 11.64 -9.82
N GLN A 205 -12.31 10.41 -10.32
CA GLN A 205 -13.30 9.33 -10.23
C GLN A 205 -14.75 9.78 -10.55
N ALA A 206 -14.92 10.72 -11.50
CA ALA A 206 -16.22 11.32 -11.84
C ALA A 206 -17.08 10.47 -12.78
N SER A 207 -17.19 9.17 -12.47
CA SER A 207 -17.99 8.16 -13.17
C SER A 207 -18.62 7.21 -12.15
N THR A 208 -19.66 6.47 -12.56
CA THR A 208 -20.29 5.48 -11.66
C THR A 208 -19.37 4.29 -11.40
N PRO A 209 -19.47 3.62 -10.23
CA PRO A 209 -18.53 2.58 -9.82
C PRO A 209 -18.43 1.41 -10.80
N ASP A 210 -19.57 0.98 -11.33
CA ASP A 210 -19.67 -0.11 -12.31
C ASP A 210 -18.97 0.23 -13.64
N VAL A 211 -19.16 1.46 -14.14
CA VAL A 211 -18.47 1.95 -15.33
C VAL A 211 -16.96 2.01 -15.08
N LEU A 212 -16.51 2.58 -13.94
CA LEU A 212 -15.09 2.57 -13.56
C LEU A 212 -14.49 1.16 -13.56
N TYR A 213 -15.24 0.18 -13.05
CA TYR A 213 -14.78 -1.22 -13.01
C TYR A 213 -14.64 -1.82 -14.41
N LEU A 214 -15.66 -1.65 -15.26
CA LEU A 214 -15.64 -2.16 -16.63
C LEU A 214 -14.52 -1.51 -17.45
N HIS A 215 -14.26 -0.23 -17.22
CA HIS A 215 -13.10 0.48 -17.75
C HIS A 215 -11.77 -0.08 -17.27
N ALA A 216 -11.66 -0.39 -15.98
CA ALA A 216 -10.47 -1.01 -15.41
C ALA A 216 -10.18 -2.37 -16.05
N VAL A 217 -11.22 -3.20 -16.23
CA VAL A 217 -11.13 -4.49 -16.94
C VAL A 217 -10.74 -4.26 -18.41
N GLY A 218 -11.37 -3.31 -19.09
CA GLY A 218 -11.07 -2.96 -20.48
C GLY A 218 -9.63 -2.49 -20.69
N GLY A 219 -9.09 -1.68 -19.78
CA GLY A 219 -7.68 -1.26 -19.81
C GLY A 219 -6.71 -2.41 -19.57
N LEU A 220 -7.02 -3.29 -18.62
CA LEU A 220 -6.23 -4.50 -18.38
C LEU A 220 -6.20 -5.40 -19.62
N LEU A 221 -7.37 -5.67 -20.23
CA LEU A 221 -7.46 -6.48 -21.45
C LEU A 221 -6.68 -5.87 -22.61
N ARG A 222 -6.79 -4.55 -22.82
CA ARG A 222 -6.02 -3.86 -23.86
C ARG A 222 -4.51 -3.96 -23.63
N THR A 223 -4.07 -3.85 -22.38
CA THR A 223 -2.66 -4.00 -22.00
C THR A 223 -2.17 -5.43 -22.26
N GLN A 224 -2.93 -6.44 -21.83
CA GLN A 224 -2.59 -7.86 -22.04
C GLN A 224 -2.60 -8.26 -23.52
N LEU A 225 -3.43 -7.63 -24.34
CA LEU A 225 -3.48 -7.84 -25.79
C LEU A 225 -2.46 -6.98 -26.57
N GLY A 226 -1.66 -6.15 -25.89
CA GLY A 226 -0.71 -5.23 -26.52
C GLY A 226 -1.35 -4.12 -27.37
N LEU A 227 -2.63 -3.82 -27.14
CA LEU A 227 -3.40 -2.80 -27.89
C LEU A 227 -3.19 -1.38 -27.37
N THR A 228 -2.72 -1.26 -26.13
CA THR A 228 -2.26 0.00 -25.54
C THR A 228 -0.85 -0.24 -25.00
N GLU A 229 0.04 0.72 -25.16
CA GLU A 229 1.34 0.66 -24.49
C GLU A 229 1.12 0.48 -22.98
N GLN A 230 1.98 -0.33 -22.35
CA GLN A 230 2.05 -0.42 -20.89
C GLN A 230 2.21 1.01 -20.36
N SER A 231 1.16 1.53 -19.72
CA SER A 231 0.93 2.96 -19.54
C SER A 231 2.04 3.63 -18.72
N ASN A 232 3.08 4.20 -19.33
CA ASN A 232 4.04 5.11 -18.69
C ASN A 232 4.55 4.71 -17.28
N GLN A 233 4.57 3.40 -16.94
CA GLN A 233 4.84 2.99 -15.57
C GLN A 233 6.32 3.15 -15.28
N ILE A 234 6.61 4.10 -14.42
CA ILE A 234 7.94 4.36 -13.92
C ILE A 234 8.26 3.26 -12.91
N ARG A 235 9.26 2.44 -13.23
CA ARG A 235 9.80 1.42 -12.33
C ARG A 235 11.29 1.61 -12.11
N PRO A 236 11.85 1.02 -11.04
CA PRO A 236 13.28 0.97 -10.84
C PRO A 236 13.94 0.32 -12.06
N ARG A 237 15.00 0.96 -12.55
CA ARG A 237 15.86 0.41 -13.62
C ARG A 237 17.29 0.29 -13.10
N ALA A 238 18.15 -0.34 -13.89
CA ALA A 238 19.56 -0.39 -13.59
C ALA A 238 20.13 1.03 -13.40
N ARG A 239 20.89 1.19 -12.32
CA ARG A 239 21.58 2.42 -11.97
C ARG A 239 23.04 2.38 -12.40
N GLU A 240 23.60 3.55 -12.59
CA GLU A 240 25.05 3.78 -12.70
C GLU A 240 25.37 5.05 -11.92
N SER A 241 25.94 4.88 -10.72
CA SER A 241 26.28 6.00 -9.84
C SER A 241 27.35 6.89 -10.48
N LEU A 242 27.21 8.20 -10.29
CA LEU A 242 28.26 9.16 -10.59
C LEU A 242 29.51 8.81 -9.77
N PRO A 243 30.71 8.99 -10.34
CA PRO A 243 31.94 8.58 -9.69
C PRO A 243 32.22 9.42 -8.45
N VAL A 244 32.48 8.76 -7.32
CA VAL A 244 32.98 9.42 -6.11
C VAL A 244 34.51 9.33 -6.10
N PRO A 245 35.24 10.46 -6.02
CA PRO A 245 36.70 10.44 -5.94
C PRO A 245 37.16 9.77 -4.64
N PRO A 246 38.39 9.25 -4.55
CA PRO A 246 38.92 8.70 -3.30
C PRO A 246 38.80 9.71 -2.15
N LEU A 247 38.29 9.26 -1.01
CA LEU A 247 38.03 10.09 0.17
C LEU A 247 38.97 9.72 1.30
N THR A 248 39.35 10.71 2.10
CA THR A 248 40.16 10.48 3.30
C THR A 248 39.33 10.88 4.51
N PRO A 249 38.84 9.92 5.31
CA PRO A 249 37.98 10.29 6.42
C PRO A 249 38.70 11.16 7.44
N THR A 250 38.05 12.26 7.81
CA THR A 250 38.59 13.36 8.63
C THR A 250 38.64 13.03 10.12
N THR A 251 38.02 11.92 10.53
CA THR A 251 38.02 11.45 11.92
C THR A 251 38.99 10.30 12.12
N ASP A 252 39.78 10.37 13.18
CA ASP A 252 40.65 9.26 13.61
C ASP A 252 39.83 8.10 14.20
N ARG A 253 38.56 8.33 14.57
CA ARG A 253 37.64 7.31 15.07
C ARG A 253 36.98 6.58 13.90
N ARG A 254 37.67 5.57 13.35
CA ARG A 254 37.09 4.66 12.35
C ARG A 254 35.98 3.82 13.02
N ARG A 255 34.73 4.11 12.65
CA ARG A 255 33.52 3.42 13.12
C ARG A 255 33.04 2.44 12.05
N ASN A 256 32.48 1.31 12.47
CA ASN A 256 31.55 0.55 11.62
C ASN A 256 30.17 1.18 11.73
N VAL A 257 29.37 1.05 10.66
CA VAL A 257 27.99 1.52 10.63
C VAL A 257 27.08 0.40 10.15
N LEU A 258 26.07 0.08 10.95
CA LEU A 258 24.98 -0.81 10.57
C LEU A 258 23.68 0.00 10.45
N LEU A 259 23.14 0.12 9.24
CA LEU A 259 21.83 0.70 9.00
C LEU A 259 20.79 -0.43 8.93
N VAL A 260 19.82 -0.41 9.85
CA VAL A 260 18.68 -1.33 9.89
C VAL A 260 17.45 -0.59 9.37
N ILE A 261 16.85 -1.12 8.31
CA ILE A 261 15.65 -0.59 7.66
C ILE A 261 14.53 -1.61 7.82
N LEU A 262 13.46 -1.21 8.49
CA LEU A 262 12.22 -1.96 8.55
C LEU A 262 11.33 -1.61 7.34
N GLU A 263 10.38 -2.49 7.06
CA GLU A 263 9.42 -2.36 5.97
C GLU A 263 8.03 -2.09 6.54
N SER A 264 7.41 -0.98 6.13
CA SER A 264 6.03 -0.64 6.47
C SER A 264 5.74 -0.52 7.99
N VAL A 265 6.75 -0.19 8.81
CA VAL A 265 6.61 -0.05 10.27
C VAL A 265 6.34 1.39 10.72
N ARG A 266 5.22 1.59 11.42
CA ARG A 266 4.83 2.88 12.00
C ARG A 266 5.62 3.22 13.26
N ALA A 267 5.84 4.52 13.51
CA ALA A 267 6.46 5.00 14.74
C ALA A 267 5.70 4.58 16.01
N ASP A 268 4.36 4.56 15.96
CA ASP A 268 3.52 4.16 17.09
C ASP A 268 3.40 2.64 17.28
N SER A 269 4.02 1.84 16.41
CA SER A 269 4.13 0.38 16.55
C SER A 269 5.44 -0.11 17.16
N VAL A 270 6.34 0.83 17.53
CA VAL A 270 7.64 0.56 18.12
C VAL A 270 7.85 1.42 19.36
N CYS A 271 8.55 0.91 20.35
CA CYS A 271 9.02 1.72 21.47
C CYS A 271 10.33 2.41 21.07
N VAL A 272 10.19 3.60 20.46
CA VAL A 272 11.33 4.36 19.93
C VAL A 272 12.34 4.70 21.04
N GLU A 273 11.85 5.19 22.17
CA GLU A 273 12.64 5.35 23.40
C GLU A 273 12.52 4.13 24.30
N TYR A 274 13.51 3.93 25.16
CA TYR A 274 13.44 2.91 26.20
C TYR A 274 12.20 3.11 27.09
N ASP A 275 11.40 2.07 27.19
CA ASP A 275 10.23 2.01 28.05
C ASP A 275 10.20 0.64 28.75
N PRO A 276 10.29 0.57 30.09
CA PRO A 276 10.26 -0.71 30.82
C PRO A 276 8.94 -1.48 30.65
N GLU A 277 7.86 -0.80 30.26
CA GLU A 277 6.54 -1.41 30.02
C GLU A 277 6.31 -1.75 28.54
N CYS A 278 7.30 -1.54 27.68
CA CYS A 278 7.21 -1.81 26.25
C CYS A 278 6.89 -3.27 25.95
N ARG A 279 5.71 -3.51 25.34
CA ARG A 279 5.31 -4.84 24.82
C ARG A 279 5.44 -4.98 23.30
N LYS A 280 5.46 -3.86 22.56
CA LYS A 280 5.45 -3.83 21.09
C LYS A 280 6.74 -4.42 20.50
N THR A 281 7.87 -3.85 20.91
CA THR A 281 9.22 -4.22 20.48
C THR A 281 10.10 -4.51 21.71
N GLU A 282 9.65 -5.47 22.51
CA GLU A 282 10.22 -5.81 23.83
C GLU A 282 11.69 -6.25 23.74
N ALA A 283 12.08 -6.97 22.68
CA ALA A 283 13.39 -7.59 22.57
C ALA A 283 14.48 -6.55 22.30
N THR A 284 14.29 -5.66 21.32
CA THR A 284 15.25 -4.56 21.09
C THR A 284 15.20 -3.53 22.22
N ASN A 285 14.00 -3.26 22.76
CA ASN A 285 13.82 -2.33 23.87
C ASN A 285 14.68 -2.70 25.09
N ARG A 286 14.67 -3.98 25.50
CA ARG A 286 15.49 -4.48 26.61
C ARG A 286 16.97 -4.55 26.28
N LEU A 287 17.31 -4.86 25.02
CA LEU A 287 18.70 -5.04 24.60
C LEU A 287 19.47 -3.71 24.60
N LEU A 288 18.82 -2.62 24.20
CA LEU A 288 19.46 -1.31 23.97
C LEU A 288 18.80 -0.20 24.80
N PRO A 289 18.92 -0.19 26.14
CA PRO A 289 18.29 0.82 26.98
C PRO A 289 18.86 2.24 26.77
N GLU A 290 20.10 2.35 26.33
CA GLU A 290 20.80 3.62 26.16
C GLU A 290 20.68 4.24 24.76
N ARG A 291 19.91 3.60 23.85
CA ARG A 291 19.69 4.10 22.49
C ARG A 291 19.17 5.54 22.50
N ARG A 292 19.59 6.35 21.53
CA ARG A 292 19.17 7.75 21.39
C ARG A 292 17.94 7.84 20.47
N PRO A 293 16.74 8.15 21.01
CA PRO A 293 15.51 8.15 20.24
C PRO A 293 15.36 9.40 19.36
N LEU A 294 14.73 9.24 18.20
CA LEU A 294 14.35 10.32 17.28
C LEU A 294 12.83 10.25 17.04
N ARG A 295 12.06 10.93 17.90
CA ARG A 295 10.60 10.73 18.03
C ARG A 295 9.76 11.37 16.93
N GLN A 296 10.37 12.23 16.10
CA GLN A 296 9.68 12.94 15.01
C GLN A 296 10.25 12.58 13.62
N MET A 297 10.87 11.40 13.48
CA MET A 297 11.31 10.91 12.17
C MET A 297 10.15 10.71 11.20
N ARG A 298 10.26 11.30 10.02
CA ARG A 298 9.33 11.11 8.91
C ARG A 298 10.04 10.64 7.65
N SER A 299 9.43 9.66 7.01
CA SER A 299 9.73 9.31 5.65
C SER A 299 9.27 10.43 4.71
N MET A 300 10.01 10.59 3.62
CA MET A 300 9.66 11.52 2.55
C MET A 300 8.67 10.92 1.56
N ALA A 301 8.36 9.63 1.70
CA ALA A 301 7.45 8.91 0.84
C ALA A 301 6.72 7.78 1.57
N SER A 302 5.50 7.47 1.13
CA SER A 302 4.74 6.32 1.61
C SER A 302 4.96 5.06 0.78
N CYS A 303 6.19 4.87 0.25
CA CYS A 303 6.53 3.75 -0.64
C CYS A 303 8.01 3.37 -0.56
N THR A 304 8.30 2.08 -0.34
CA THR A 304 9.64 1.49 -0.21
C THR A 304 10.63 1.97 -1.26
N ALA A 305 10.29 1.86 -2.55
CA ALA A 305 11.21 2.16 -3.64
C ALA A 305 11.67 3.63 -3.64
N ILE A 306 10.79 4.54 -3.23
CA ILE A 306 11.09 5.98 -3.13
C ILE A 306 11.88 6.24 -1.85
N SER A 307 11.44 5.68 -0.72
CA SER A 307 12.10 5.83 0.58
C SER A 307 13.55 5.34 0.55
N LEU A 308 13.83 4.16 -0.01
CA LEU A 308 15.20 3.65 -0.16
C LEU A 308 16.07 4.55 -1.03
N ALA A 309 15.51 5.11 -2.12
CA ALA A 309 16.23 6.05 -2.96
C ALA A 309 16.62 7.31 -2.19
N VAL A 310 15.74 7.83 -1.33
CA VAL A 310 16.00 8.99 -0.47
C VAL A 310 17.02 8.65 0.62
N LEU A 311 16.80 7.57 1.38
CA LEU A 311 17.66 7.14 2.49
C LEU A 311 19.12 6.96 2.05
N TRP A 312 19.35 6.41 0.86
CA TRP A 312 20.69 6.05 0.41
C TRP A 312 21.36 7.15 -0.41
N ALA A 313 20.62 7.96 -1.16
CA ALA A 313 21.20 9.05 -1.96
C ALA A 313 21.24 10.39 -1.21
N GLY A 314 20.40 10.56 -0.18
CA GLY A 314 20.23 11.81 0.55
C GLY A 314 19.58 12.92 -0.27
N VAL A 315 18.95 12.62 -1.42
CA VAL A 315 18.30 13.61 -2.29
C VAL A 315 16.79 13.58 -2.14
N LEU A 316 16.09 14.62 -2.61
CA LEU A 316 14.63 14.71 -2.54
C LEU A 316 13.93 13.64 -3.40
N PRO A 317 12.75 13.13 -2.99
CA PRO A 317 11.97 12.19 -3.80
C PRO A 317 11.46 12.81 -5.11
N THR A 318 11.40 14.14 -5.18
CA THR A 318 10.95 14.92 -6.34
C THR A 318 12.06 15.22 -7.34
N GLU A 319 13.28 14.73 -7.10
CA GLU A 319 14.36 14.81 -8.07
C GLU A 319 14.01 14.07 -9.38
N SER A 320 14.68 14.48 -10.45
CA SER A 320 14.48 13.87 -11.75
C SER A 320 14.78 12.36 -11.71
N ARG A 321 14.11 11.59 -12.59
CA ARG A 321 14.43 10.17 -12.79
C ARG A 321 15.91 9.92 -13.08
N GLU A 322 16.59 10.86 -13.74
CA GLU A 322 18.03 10.77 -13.99
C GLU A 322 18.81 10.84 -12.68
N VAL A 323 18.64 11.90 -11.89
CA VAL A 323 19.29 12.06 -10.57
C VAL A 323 18.97 10.87 -9.66
N LEU A 324 17.70 10.48 -9.57
CA LEU A 324 17.28 9.31 -8.80
C LEU A 324 17.78 7.97 -9.36
N HIS A 325 18.59 7.91 -10.43
CA HIS A 325 19.26 6.69 -10.91
C HIS A 325 20.78 6.84 -11.05
N THR A 326 21.32 8.06 -10.98
CA THR A 326 22.75 8.33 -11.15
C THR A 326 23.41 8.95 -9.92
N TRP A 327 22.66 9.55 -9.00
CA TRP A 327 23.28 10.14 -7.81
C TRP A 327 23.99 9.06 -6.98
N PRO A 328 25.21 9.34 -6.44
CA PRO A 328 25.93 8.37 -5.65
C PRO A 328 25.17 8.02 -4.37
N LEU A 329 25.28 6.76 -3.96
CA LEU A 329 24.64 6.21 -2.77
C LEU A 329 25.64 6.15 -1.61
N ILE A 330 25.16 5.97 -0.37
CA ILE A 330 25.99 5.76 0.82
C ILE A 330 27.09 4.70 0.62
N PHE A 331 26.84 3.65 -0.18
CA PHE A 331 27.82 2.62 -0.53
C PHE A 331 28.98 3.13 -1.38
N ASP A 332 28.71 4.06 -2.30
CA ASP A 332 29.73 4.64 -3.18
C ASP A 332 30.70 5.51 -2.37
N TYR A 333 30.17 6.32 -1.46
CA TYR A 333 30.98 7.12 -0.52
C TYR A 333 31.80 6.24 0.43
N ALA A 334 31.17 5.21 1.01
CA ALA A 334 31.87 4.27 1.89
C ALA A 334 33.03 3.58 1.18
N ARG A 335 32.81 3.07 -0.04
CA ARG A 335 33.88 2.44 -0.83
C ARG A 335 35.00 3.42 -1.18
N ALA A 336 34.64 4.65 -1.57
CA ALA A 336 35.62 5.71 -1.85
C ALA A 336 36.44 6.09 -0.61
N ALA A 337 35.88 5.92 0.58
CA ALA A 337 36.53 6.09 1.88
C ALA A 337 37.32 4.85 2.36
N GLY A 338 37.32 3.77 1.59
CA GLY A 338 38.03 2.52 1.90
C GLY A 338 37.27 1.56 2.83
N TYR A 339 35.97 1.80 3.07
CA TYR A 339 35.13 0.91 3.87
C TYR A 339 34.76 -0.35 3.09
N ASP A 340 34.64 -1.46 3.82
CA ASP A 340 33.93 -2.63 3.31
C ASP A 340 32.41 -2.37 3.32
N THR A 341 31.64 -3.03 2.44
CA THR A 341 30.21 -2.69 2.27
C THR A 341 29.31 -3.90 2.07
N ALA A 342 28.17 -3.93 2.73
CA ALA A 342 27.19 -5.01 2.58
C ALA A 342 25.76 -4.49 2.43
N PHE A 343 24.96 -5.20 1.63
CA PHE A 343 23.51 -5.05 1.62
C PHE A 343 22.83 -6.43 1.70
N TRP A 344 22.09 -6.66 2.77
CA TRP A 344 21.36 -7.90 2.99
C TRP A 344 19.87 -7.60 3.19
N THR A 345 19.01 -8.36 2.54
CA THR A 345 17.57 -8.14 2.63
C THR A 345 16.76 -9.42 2.56
N SER A 346 15.66 -9.45 3.33
CA SER A 346 14.65 -10.50 3.22
C SER A 346 13.63 -10.22 2.11
N GLN A 347 13.68 -9.06 1.45
CA GLN A 347 12.76 -8.68 0.38
C GLN A 347 13.07 -9.46 -0.90
N ASN A 348 12.03 -9.93 -1.58
CA ASN A 348 12.18 -10.53 -2.89
C ASN A 348 12.41 -9.45 -3.94
N MET A 349 13.63 -9.37 -4.48
CA MET A 349 14.03 -8.32 -5.41
C MET A 349 13.33 -8.41 -6.78
N MET A 350 12.61 -9.50 -7.08
CA MET A 350 11.76 -9.55 -8.27
C MET A 350 10.55 -8.62 -8.14
N PHE A 351 10.08 -8.36 -6.90
CA PHE A 351 9.02 -7.41 -6.64
C PHE A 351 9.43 -6.01 -7.13
N GLY A 352 8.49 -5.32 -7.78
CA GLY A 352 8.73 -3.99 -8.32
C GLY A 352 9.86 -3.88 -9.35
N ASN A 353 10.44 -4.98 -9.84
CA ASN A 353 11.70 -4.99 -10.60
C ASN A 353 12.91 -4.41 -9.81
N ALA A 354 12.86 -4.44 -8.47
CA ALA A 354 13.86 -3.87 -7.58
C ALA A 354 15.28 -4.40 -7.82
N ARG A 355 15.41 -5.65 -8.27
CA ARG A 355 16.68 -6.31 -8.65
C ARG A 355 17.53 -5.48 -9.61
N LEU A 356 16.90 -4.71 -10.50
CA LEU A 356 17.63 -3.89 -11.46
C LEU A 356 18.30 -2.72 -10.76
N TRP A 357 17.58 -2.08 -9.83
CA TRP A 357 18.06 -0.90 -9.12
C TRP A 357 19.21 -1.24 -8.17
N VAL A 358 19.17 -2.42 -7.53
CA VAL A 358 20.25 -2.90 -6.65
C VAL A 358 21.37 -3.66 -7.39
N LYS A 359 21.23 -3.90 -8.70
CA LYS A 359 22.19 -4.73 -9.48
C LYS A 359 23.63 -4.21 -9.39
N ASN A 360 23.80 -2.90 -9.41
CA ASN A 360 25.10 -2.23 -9.52
C ASN A 360 25.47 -1.47 -8.24
N LEU A 361 24.99 -1.90 -7.05
CA LEU A 361 25.36 -1.24 -5.79
C LEU A 361 26.88 -1.30 -5.51
N GLY A 362 27.57 -2.30 -6.06
CA GLY A 362 29.01 -2.50 -5.89
C GLY A 362 29.42 -2.76 -4.43
N VAL A 363 28.50 -3.30 -3.63
CA VAL A 363 28.79 -3.81 -2.30
C VAL A 363 29.66 -5.07 -2.39
N SER A 364 30.51 -5.33 -1.39
CA SER A 364 31.33 -6.54 -1.34
C SER A 364 30.51 -7.78 -1.02
N GLN A 365 29.43 -7.62 -0.24
CA GLN A 365 28.47 -8.67 0.05
C GLN A 365 27.05 -8.22 -0.28
N PHE A 366 26.32 -9.06 -1.00
CA PHE A 366 24.92 -8.86 -1.34
C PHE A 366 24.14 -10.16 -1.10
N THR A 367 22.95 -10.06 -0.51
CA THR A 367 22.03 -11.19 -0.36
C THR A 367 20.59 -10.68 -0.37
N SER A 368 19.72 -11.35 -1.12
CA SER A 368 18.29 -11.08 -1.15
C SER A 368 17.48 -12.31 -0.71
N ALA A 369 16.15 -12.17 -0.69
CA ALA A 369 15.26 -13.24 -0.26
C ALA A 369 15.53 -14.58 -0.95
N THR A 370 15.75 -14.56 -2.27
CA THR A 370 15.90 -15.79 -3.07
C THR A 370 17.21 -16.52 -2.84
N GLU A 371 18.23 -15.85 -2.29
CA GLU A 371 19.45 -16.50 -1.83
C GLU A 371 19.33 -17.06 -0.41
N LEU A 372 18.46 -16.47 0.43
CA LEU A 372 18.16 -16.95 1.78
C LEU A 372 17.23 -18.16 1.74
N ASP A 373 16.17 -18.08 0.95
CA ASP A 373 15.18 -19.11 0.70
C ASP A 373 14.82 -19.12 -0.80
N PRO A 374 15.20 -20.16 -1.56
CA PRO A 374 14.85 -20.27 -2.96
C PRO A 374 13.33 -20.21 -3.24
N MET A 375 12.51 -20.55 -2.24
CA MET A 375 11.04 -20.54 -2.30
C MET A 375 10.43 -19.27 -1.71
N ALA A 376 11.24 -18.24 -1.45
CA ALA A 376 10.76 -16.95 -0.94
C ALA A 376 9.62 -16.39 -1.80
N ASP A 377 8.50 -16.08 -1.15
CA ASP A 377 7.34 -15.51 -1.80
C ASP A 377 7.66 -14.13 -2.41
N LEU A 378 6.91 -13.75 -3.45
CA LEU A 378 7.15 -12.48 -4.15
C LEU A 378 6.86 -11.27 -3.27
N ASP A 379 5.84 -11.33 -2.41
CA ASP A 379 5.40 -10.21 -1.57
C ASP A 379 6.01 -10.26 -0.17
N MET A 380 5.99 -11.43 0.47
CA MET A 380 6.47 -11.59 1.85
C MET A 380 8.00 -11.61 1.95
N GLY A 381 8.66 -12.11 0.90
CA GLY A 381 10.09 -12.39 0.90
C GLY A 381 10.46 -13.65 1.69
N ALA A 382 11.70 -13.70 2.18
CA ALA A 382 12.21 -14.81 2.97
C ALA A 382 11.86 -14.62 4.46
N PRO A 383 11.65 -15.70 5.22
CA PRO A 383 11.51 -15.61 6.67
C PRO A 383 12.70 -14.89 7.33
N GLU A 384 12.43 -13.86 8.12
CA GLU A 384 13.47 -12.96 8.68
C GLU A 384 14.44 -13.63 9.66
N HIS A 385 14.12 -14.82 10.20
CA HIS A 385 15.09 -15.59 10.97
C HIS A 385 16.30 -16.02 10.12
N LEU A 386 16.08 -16.35 8.84
CA LEU A 386 17.17 -16.69 7.91
C LEU A 386 18.05 -15.47 7.63
N LEU A 387 17.43 -14.30 7.44
CA LEU A 387 18.16 -13.04 7.31
C LEU A 387 18.98 -12.76 8.58
N ALA A 388 18.37 -12.91 9.77
CA ALA A 388 19.06 -12.66 11.03
C ALA A 388 20.29 -13.56 11.24
N GLU A 389 20.18 -14.85 10.91
CA GLU A 389 21.29 -15.80 10.94
C GLU A 389 22.38 -15.46 9.92
N HIS A 390 21.99 -15.09 8.70
CA HIS A 390 22.90 -14.68 7.65
C HIS A 390 23.69 -13.43 8.04
N VAL A 391 22.99 -12.36 8.44
CA VAL A 391 23.60 -11.10 8.87
C VAL A 391 24.54 -11.32 10.06
N SER A 392 24.14 -12.12 11.04
CA SER A 392 24.97 -12.38 12.23
C SER A 392 26.33 -13.01 11.88
N ARG A 393 26.38 -13.86 10.85
CA ARG A 393 27.63 -14.43 10.35
C ARG A 393 28.37 -13.43 9.46
N GLY A 394 27.68 -12.84 8.49
CA GLY A 394 28.25 -11.92 7.51
C GLY A 394 28.92 -10.71 8.16
N LEU A 395 28.37 -10.16 9.25
CA LEU A 395 28.99 -9.06 10.00
C LEU A 395 30.41 -9.39 10.49
N LEU A 396 30.66 -10.64 10.90
CA LEU A 396 31.98 -11.08 11.38
C LEU A 396 32.99 -11.32 10.26
N GLU A 397 32.51 -11.45 9.01
CA GLU A 397 33.32 -11.67 7.82
C GLU A 397 33.72 -10.36 7.12
N LEU A 398 33.05 -9.25 7.45
CA LEU A 398 33.37 -7.93 6.90
C LEU A 398 34.70 -7.41 7.45
N ARG A 399 35.45 -6.75 6.58
CA ARG A 399 36.69 -6.07 6.96
C ARG A 399 36.37 -4.72 7.57
N GLU A 400 36.79 -4.49 8.80
CA GLU A 400 36.66 -3.18 9.44
C GLU A 400 37.60 -2.12 8.79
N PRO A 401 37.13 -0.87 8.63
CA PRO A 401 35.77 -0.41 8.93
C PRO A 401 34.77 -0.79 7.83
N PHE A 402 33.50 -1.01 8.20
CA PHE A 402 32.44 -1.36 7.24
C PHE A 402 31.19 -0.49 7.35
N LEU A 403 30.43 -0.41 6.24
CA LEU A 403 29.05 0.06 6.18
C LEU A 403 28.16 -1.10 5.71
N ALA A 404 27.28 -1.59 6.58
CA ALA A 404 26.31 -2.63 6.26
C ALA A 404 24.89 -2.09 6.33
N VAL A 405 24.05 -2.47 5.37
CA VAL A 405 22.62 -2.18 5.35
C VAL A 405 21.84 -3.49 5.42
N VAL A 406 20.89 -3.56 6.36
CA VAL A 406 19.97 -4.69 6.52
C VAL A 406 18.55 -4.18 6.30
N GLN A 407 17.86 -4.72 5.30
CA GLN A 407 16.45 -4.38 5.03
C GLN A 407 15.55 -5.60 5.27
N LEU A 408 14.62 -5.46 6.21
CA LEU A 408 13.62 -6.47 6.57
C LEU A 408 12.35 -6.30 5.72
N SER A 409 11.44 -7.29 5.67
CA SER A 409 10.30 -7.28 4.72
C SER A 409 9.02 -7.99 5.17
N ASN A 410 9.06 -8.82 6.22
CA ASN A 410 7.92 -9.68 6.59
C ASN A 410 6.71 -8.90 7.15
N VAL A 411 6.88 -7.61 7.43
CA VAL A 411 5.82 -6.67 7.84
C VAL A 411 5.16 -5.97 6.64
N HIS A 412 5.63 -6.18 5.41
CA HIS A 412 4.87 -5.81 4.20
C HIS A 412 3.63 -6.70 4.08
N TYR A 413 2.48 -6.15 3.66
CA TYR A 413 1.29 -6.96 3.45
C TYR A 413 1.42 -7.85 2.19
N PRO A 414 1.10 -9.16 2.25
CA PRO A 414 0.54 -9.91 3.38
C PRO A 414 1.58 -10.19 4.47
N TYR A 415 1.26 -9.88 5.72
CA TYR A 415 2.23 -10.04 6.80
C TYR A 415 2.58 -11.51 7.03
N TYR A 416 3.87 -11.78 7.17
CA TYR A 416 4.35 -13.08 7.61
C TYR A 416 4.45 -13.10 9.14
N VAL A 417 3.83 -14.11 9.74
CA VAL A 417 3.94 -14.44 11.17
C VAL A 417 4.06 -15.95 11.29
N ASP A 418 5.17 -16.44 11.85
CA ASP A 418 5.28 -17.87 12.22
C ASP A 418 4.12 -18.26 13.16
N PRO A 419 3.23 -19.20 12.76
CA PRO A 419 2.08 -19.61 13.57
C PRO A 419 2.48 -20.30 14.88
N ASN A 420 3.72 -20.76 15.01
CA ASN A 420 4.26 -21.34 16.24
C ASN A 420 5.00 -20.30 17.12
N GLY A 421 5.17 -19.08 16.61
CA GLY A 421 5.75 -17.96 17.34
C GLY A 421 4.76 -17.32 18.30
N PRO A 422 5.23 -16.47 19.24
CA PRO A 422 4.32 -15.74 20.11
C PRO A 422 3.54 -14.68 19.32
N MET A 423 2.24 -14.61 19.57
CA MET A 423 1.33 -13.60 19.06
C MET A 423 0.62 -12.91 20.23
N PRO A 424 1.33 -12.06 21.00
CA PRO A 424 0.82 -11.52 22.27
C PRO A 424 -0.30 -10.48 22.13
N PHE A 425 -0.57 -10.00 20.91
CA PHE A 425 -1.61 -9.01 20.64
C PHE A 425 -2.89 -9.72 20.17
N GLU A 426 -3.84 -9.87 21.09
CA GLU A 426 -5.14 -10.52 20.89
C GLU A 426 -6.31 -9.54 21.15
N PRO A 427 -7.48 -9.75 20.53
CA PRO A 427 -7.73 -10.70 19.44
C PRO A 427 -7.02 -10.28 18.15
N TRP A 428 -6.69 -11.23 17.28
CA TRP A 428 -6.14 -10.95 15.95
C TRP A 428 -6.87 -11.75 14.87
N THR A 429 -6.84 -11.26 13.63
CA THR A 429 -7.42 -11.93 12.46
C THR A 429 -6.69 -11.50 11.18
N THR A 430 -6.69 -12.33 10.15
CA THR A 430 -6.18 -11.98 8.82
C THR A 430 -7.23 -11.26 7.95
N SER A 431 -8.48 -11.22 8.41
CA SER A 431 -9.59 -10.52 7.74
C SER A 431 -9.38 -9.01 7.72
N LYS A 432 -9.45 -8.39 6.54
CA LYS A 432 -9.43 -6.93 6.36
C LYS A 432 -10.81 -6.27 6.42
N ALA A 433 -11.83 -7.00 6.89
CA ALA A 433 -13.19 -6.49 7.03
C ALA A 433 -13.21 -5.22 7.90
N PRO A 434 -14.03 -4.21 7.59
CA PRO A 434 -14.14 -3.00 8.41
C PRO A 434 -14.39 -3.25 9.90
N GLU A 435 -15.22 -4.24 10.23
CA GLU A 435 -15.55 -4.68 11.59
C GLU A 435 -14.38 -5.31 12.33
N ASP A 436 -13.41 -5.87 11.62
CA ASP A 436 -12.25 -6.59 12.15
C ASP A 436 -11.01 -5.70 12.32
N ASN A 437 -11.11 -4.40 12.02
CA ASN A 437 -9.95 -3.51 11.86
C ASN A 437 -8.94 -3.55 13.01
N GLN A 438 -9.40 -3.54 14.27
CA GLN A 438 -8.51 -3.61 15.42
C GLN A 438 -7.81 -4.97 15.53
N ALA A 439 -8.52 -6.06 15.24
CA ALA A 439 -7.94 -7.40 15.26
C ALA A 439 -6.95 -7.59 14.08
N PHE A 440 -7.23 -7.01 12.92
CA PHE A 440 -6.28 -6.97 11.80
C PHE A 440 -5.03 -6.15 12.15
N LYS A 441 -5.19 -4.99 12.79
CA LYS A 441 -4.06 -4.18 13.29
C LYS A 441 -3.25 -4.93 14.36
N ASN A 442 -3.88 -5.76 15.17
CA ASN A 442 -3.17 -6.64 16.12
C ASN A 442 -2.36 -7.73 15.39
N PHE A 443 -2.86 -8.26 14.26
CA PHE A 443 -2.10 -9.20 13.41
C PHE A 443 -0.84 -8.53 12.83
N TYR A 444 -0.94 -7.30 12.33
CA TYR A 444 0.21 -6.47 11.97
C TYR A 444 1.18 -6.29 13.16
N GLN A 445 0.68 -5.92 14.33
CA GLN A 445 1.52 -5.71 15.52
C GLN A 445 2.23 -7.00 15.96
N ASN A 446 1.63 -8.19 15.76
CA ASN A 446 2.28 -9.47 15.99
C ASN A 446 3.43 -9.71 14.99
N SER A 447 3.29 -9.30 13.72
CA SER A 447 4.38 -9.35 12.74
C SER A 447 5.52 -8.39 13.12
N VAL A 448 5.22 -7.16 13.53
CA VAL A 448 6.22 -6.22 14.08
C VAL A 448 6.94 -6.80 15.29
N HIS A 449 6.21 -7.46 16.20
CA HIS A 449 6.79 -8.11 17.39
C HIS A 449 7.72 -9.29 17.02
N GLN A 450 7.38 -10.05 15.98
CA GLN A 450 8.24 -11.10 15.45
C GLN A 450 9.51 -10.51 14.81
N GLN A 451 9.37 -9.50 13.95
CA GLN A 451 10.48 -8.78 13.33
C GLN A 451 11.44 -8.21 14.38
N ASP A 452 10.91 -7.62 15.47
CA ASP A 452 11.70 -7.12 16.60
C ASP A 452 12.62 -8.20 17.21
N ARG A 453 12.15 -9.45 17.33
CA ARG A 453 12.97 -10.56 17.85
C ARG A 453 14.11 -10.93 16.90
N HIS A 454 13.88 -10.85 15.59
CA HIS A 454 14.91 -11.10 14.57
C HIS A 454 15.95 -9.98 14.55
N VAL A 455 15.53 -8.72 14.60
CA VAL A 455 16.43 -7.57 14.77
C VAL A 455 17.22 -7.70 16.08
N ALA A 456 16.57 -8.01 17.20
CA ALA A 456 17.25 -8.20 18.48
C ALA A 456 18.28 -9.35 18.42
N THR A 457 18.08 -10.35 17.57
CA THR A 457 19.06 -11.43 17.37
C THR A 457 20.31 -10.93 16.65
N ILE A 458 20.15 -10.16 15.57
CA ILE A 458 21.26 -9.48 14.88
C ILE A 458 22.03 -8.59 15.86
N LEU A 459 21.32 -7.71 16.56
CA LEU A 459 21.93 -6.73 17.45
C LEU A 459 22.60 -7.38 18.67
N ARG A 460 22.02 -8.45 19.22
CA ARG A 460 22.63 -9.19 20.33
C ARG A 460 23.94 -9.85 19.90
N ASN A 461 23.95 -10.49 18.72
CA ASN A 461 25.15 -11.12 18.19
C ASN A 461 26.22 -10.08 17.85
N LEU A 462 25.82 -8.94 17.27
CA LEU A 462 26.72 -7.81 17.05
C LEU A 462 27.34 -7.32 18.37
N ARG A 463 26.51 -7.00 19.37
CA ARG A 463 26.98 -6.46 20.66
C ARG A 463 27.79 -7.47 21.48
N ALA A 464 27.61 -8.77 21.27
CA ALA A 464 28.42 -9.82 21.88
C ALA A 464 29.76 -10.07 21.16
N SER A 465 30.03 -9.40 20.04
CA SER A 465 31.24 -9.59 19.24
C SER A 465 32.24 -8.44 19.43
N PRO A 466 33.55 -8.66 19.19
CA PRO A 466 34.56 -7.60 19.28
C PRO A 466 34.33 -6.41 18.34
N ILE A 467 33.70 -6.63 17.18
CA ILE A 467 33.35 -5.56 16.23
C ILE A 467 32.19 -4.71 16.74
N GLY A 468 31.36 -5.26 17.63
CA GLY A 468 30.22 -4.59 18.24
C GLY A 468 30.59 -3.33 19.01
N GLU A 469 31.76 -3.33 19.67
CA GLU A 469 32.29 -2.18 20.42
C GLU A 469 32.63 -0.99 19.52
N ARG A 470 32.81 -1.21 18.21
CA ARG A 470 33.15 -0.19 17.21
C ARG A 470 32.02 0.10 16.23
N THR A 471 30.82 -0.46 16.46
CA THR A 471 29.70 -0.38 15.51
C THR A 471 28.59 0.52 16.02
N VAL A 472 28.32 1.60 15.29
CA VAL A 472 27.11 2.43 15.43
C VAL A 472 25.96 1.79 14.67
N VAL A 473 24.81 1.69 15.30
CA VAL A 473 23.56 1.20 14.69
C VAL A 473 22.64 2.37 14.45
N VAL A 474 22.21 2.54 13.20
CA VAL A 474 21.15 3.48 12.80
C VAL A 474 19.93 2.63 12.46
N TYR A 475 18.79 2.92 13.07
CA TYR A 475 17.57 2.14 12.90
C TYR A 475 16.45 3.04 12.41
N THR A 476 15.72 2.62 11.37
CA THR A 476 14.49 3.27 10.94
C THR A 476 13.56 2.34 10.16
N SER A 477 12.38 2.82 9.77
CA SER A 477 11.51 2.20 8.77
C SER A 477 11.49 3.03 7.48
N ASP A 478 11.25 2.38 6.35
CA ASP A 478 11.11 3.02 5.05
C ASP A 478 9.82 3.87 4.93
N HIS A 479 8.72 3.39 5.48
CA HIS A 479 7.45 4.08 5.67
C HIS A 479 6.60 3.34 6.72
N GLY A 480 5.39 3.85 6.97
CA GLY A 480 4.37 3.23 7.82
C GLY A 480 3.20 2.64 7.00
N GLU A 481 2.06 2.44 7.65
CA GLU A 481 0.87 1.86 7.04
C GLU A 481 -0.43 2.33 7.72
N ALA A 482 -1.49 2.58 6.94
CA ALA A 482 -2.81 2.95 7.43
C ALA A 482 -3.67 1.72 7.78
N PHE A 483 -4.42 1.83 8.88
CA PHE A 483 -5.43 0.90 9.39
C PHE A 483 -6.78 1.61 9.54
N ARG A 484 -7.27 2.16 8.42
CA ARG A 484 -8.52 2.93 8.26
C ARG A 484 -8.53 4.31 8.91
N GLU A 485 -7.41 4.78 9.45
CA GLU A 485 -7.20 6.20 9.60
C GLU A 485 -7.41 6.88 8.24
N HIS A 486 -8.17 7.98 8.23
CA HIS A 486 -8.61 8.69 7.01
C HIS A 486 -9.32 7.82 5.93
N GLY A 487 -9.81 6.64 6.33
CA GLY A 487 -10.47 5.67 5.47
C GLY A 487 -9.53 4.86 4.57
N GLN A 488 -8.22 4.91 4.77
CA GLN A 488 -7.25 4.17 3.95
C GLN A 488 -6.76 2.91 4.66
N MET A 489 -6.50 1.85 3.91
CA MET A 489 -5.86 0.63 4.40
C MET A 489 -4.61 0.38 3.58
N GLY A 490 -3.49 0.10 4.22
CA GLY A 490 -2.22 -0.05 3.52
C GLY A 490 -1.46 1.27 3.39
N HIS A 491 -0.53 1.30 2.46
CA HIS A 491 0.32 2.45 2.17
C HIS A 491 0.21 2.81 0.68
N THR A 492 0.82 3.92 0.25
CA THR A 492 0.72 4.56 -1.07
C THR A 492 -0.61 5.28 -1.35
N PHE A 493 -1.46 5.49 -0.35
CA PHE A 493 -2.77 6.15 -0.53
C PHE A 493 -2.84 7.55 0.07
N SER A 494 -1.84 7.95 0.86
CA SER A 494 -1.73 9.28 1.44
C SER A 494 -0.28 9.62 1.80
N ILE A 495 -0.07 10.79 2.41
CA ILE A 495 1.15 11.16 3.12
C ILE A 495 0.83 11.57 4.57
N PHE A 496 -0.25 11.01 5.14
CA PHE A 496 -0.58 11.14 6.56
C PHE A 496 0.45 10.42 7.43
N ASP A 497 0.58 10.83 8.69
CA ASP A 497 1.60 10.35 9.62
C ASP A 497 1.47 8.84 9.89
N GLU A 498 0.30 8.21 9.73
CA GLU A 498 0.19 6.75 9.72
C GLU A 498 1.02 6.06 8.62
N GLU A 499 1.21 6.71 7.47
CA GLU A 499 2.00 6.19 6.35
C GLU A 499 3.44 6.73 6.33
N ILE A 500 3.75 7.85 6.96
CA ILE A 500 5.10 8.46 6.86
C ILE A 500 5.83 8.66 8.19
N LYS A 501 5.18 8.64 9.35
CA LYS A 501 5.86 8.77 10.64
C LYS A 501 6.42 7.42 11.06
N VAL A 502 7.74 7.29 11.03
CA VAL A 502 8.46 6.01 11.17
C VAL A 502 9.30 5.99 12.45
N PRO A 503 9.58 4.81 13.03
CA PRO A 503 10.49 4.73 14.16
C PRO A 503 11.90 5.14 13.72
N ALA A 504 12.65 5.80 14.60
CA ALA A 504 14.09 5.95 14.43
C ALA A 504 14.85 6.10 15.74
N TRP A 505 16.03 5.50 15.81
CA TRP A 505 16.97 5.68 16.91
C TRP A 505 18.39 5.37 16.45
N ILE A 506 19.37 5.90 17.19
CA ILE A 506 20.78 5.60 16.99
C ILE A 506 21.33 4.98 18.29
N ASP A 507 22.01 3.84 18.16
CA ASP A 507 22.70 3.19 19.27
C ASP A 507 24.20 3.13 18.99
N ALA A 508 24.99 3.65 19.92
CA ALA A 508 26.43 3.66 19.85
C ALA A 508 27.02 3.24 21.21
N PRO A 509 27.99 2.32 21.24
CA PRO A 509 28.75 2.02 22.45
C PRO A 509 29.35 3.29 23.07
N ALA A 510 29.46 3.30 24.41
CA ALA A 510 29.98 4.43 25.15
C ALA A 510 31.37 4.87 24.65
N GLY A 511 31.54 6.17 24.38
CA GLY A 511 32.79 6.75 23.89
C GLY A 511 33.04 6.59 22.39
N LEU A 512 32.17 5.90 21.65
CA LEU A 512 32.27 5.82 20.19
C LEU A 512 31.79 7.12 19.50
N LEU A 513 30.82 7.79 20.12
CA LEU A 513 30.46 9.18 19.83
C LEU A 513 31.23 10.12 20.77
N THR A 514 31.54 11.31 20.28
CA THR A 514 32.06 12.42 21.08
C THR A 514 30.95 12.99 21.97
N PRO A 515 31.29 13.63 23.09
CA PRO A 515 30.30 14.32 23.92
C PRO A 515 29.44 15.31 23.12
N GLU A 516 30.03 16.01 22.15
CA GLU A 516 29.32 16.94 21.27
C GLU A 516 28.34 16.21 20.35
N GLU A 517 28.74 15.11 19.70
CA GLU A 517 27.84 14.29 18.87
C GLU A 517 26.69 13.69 19.70
N GLU A 518 26.96 13.24 20.92
CA GLU A 518 25.94 12.73 21.84
C GLU A 518 24.93 13.84 22.23
N GLN A 519 25.43 15.05 22.53
CA GLN A 519 24.58 16.19 22.85
C GLN A 519 23.71 16.59 21.66
N HIS A 520 24.28 16.65 20.44
CA HIS A 520 23.53 16.96 19.23
C HIS A 520 22.40 15.97 18.95
N LEU A 521 22.58 14.68 19.24
CA LEU A 521 21.52 13.69 19.14
C LEU A 521 20.45 13.89 20.22
N ALA A 522 20.86 14.19 21.45
CA ALA A 522 19.93 14.47 22.54
C ALA A 522 19.06 15.69 22.23
N ASP A 523 19.64 16.76 21.65
CA ASP A 523 18.92 17.97 21.24
C ASP A 523 17.89 17.69 20.14
N LYS A 524 18.10 16.65 19.32
CA LYS A 524 17.19 16.24 18.24
C LYS A 524 16.15 15.20 18.65
N ARG A 525 16.09 14.82 19.93
CA ARG A 525 15.15 13.80 20.43
C ARG A 525 13.70 14.03 19.99
N ASP A 526 13.24 15.27 20.12
CA ASP A 526 11.87 15.69 19.77
C ASP A 526 11.83 16.65 18.57
N ALA A 527 12.97 16.89 17.92
CA ALA A 527 13.06 17.74 16.73
C ALA A 527 12.58 17.00 15.47
N PHE A 528 11.99 17.73 14.53
CA PHE A 528 11.61 17.19 13.22
C PHE A 528 12.85 16.76 12.44
N VAL A 529 12.91 15.47 12.12
CA VAL A 529 13.99 14.86 11.36
C VAL A 529 13.38 13.99 10.27
N PHE A 530 14.10 13.82 9.17
CA PHE A 530 13.56 13.24 7.95
C PHE A 530 14.53 12.22 7.35
N HIS A 531 14.03 11.36 6.47
CA HIS A 531 14.89 10.38 5.76
C HIS A 531 16.06 11.01 5.01
N VAL A 532 15.93 12.26 4.55
CA VAL A 532 17.04 12.99 3.91
C VAL A 532 18.22 13.26 4.86
N ASP A 533 18.03 13.15 6.18
CA ASP A 533 19.07 13.33 7.19
C ASP A 533 19.92 12.07 7.40
N ILE A 534 19.44 10.90 6.95
CA ILE A 534 20.10 9.61 7.18
C ILE A 534 21.40 9.49 6.39
N ALA A 535 21.39 9.82 5.09
CA ALA A 535 22.63 9.80 4.29
C ALA A 535 23.69 10.77 4.85
N PRO A 536 23.42 12.07 5.07
CA PRO A 536 24.33 12.99 5.76
C PRO A 536 24.89 12.42 7.07
N THR A 537 24.04 11.82 7.90
CA THR A 537 24.44 11.20 9.16
C THR A 537 25.40 10.04 8.96
N ILE A 538 25.14 9.16 7.99
CA ILE A 538 26.04 8.04 7.65
C ILE A 538 27.38 8.57 7.14
N LEU A 539 27.36 9.58 6.26
CA LEU A 539 28.57 10.22 5.74
C LEU A 539 29.39 10.88 6.85
N ASP A 540 28.75 11.44 7.87
CA ASP A 540 29.41 12.05 9.03
C ASP A 540 29.98 10.98 9.98
N LEU A 541 29.22 9.91 10.22
CA LEU A 541 29.68 8.75 10.99
C LEU A 541 30.93 8.09 10.40
N ILE A 542 31.01 7.99 9.06
CA ILE A 542 32.20 7.46 8.38
C ILE A 542 33.27 8.54 8.15
N GLY A 543 33.03 9.79 8.55
CA GLY A 543 34.02 10.87 8.56
C GLY A 543 34.27 11.56 7.21
N VAL A 544 33.33 11.49 6.26
CA VAL A 544 33.49 12.10 4.93
C VAL A 544 32.50 13.22 4.64
N TRP A 545 31.54 13.47 5.52
CA TRP A 545 30.51 14.50 5.31
C TRP A 545 31.09 15.88 4.95
N ASN A 546 32.19 16.28 5.59
CA ASN A 546 32.85 17.56 5.37
C ASN A 546 33.99 17.51 4.34
N ASP A 547 34.23 16.36 3.68
CA ASP A 547 35.28 16.24 2.67
C ASP A 547 34.97 17.20 1.49
N PRO A 548 35.92 18.06 1.08
CA PRO A 548 35.73 18.97 -0.06
C PRO A 548 35.44 18.24 -1.37
N ALA A 549 35.92 17.02 -1.56
CA ALA A 549 35.78 16.24 -2.79
C ALA A 549 34.32 15.85 -3.10
N ILE A 550 33.46 15.81 -2.06
CA ILE A 550 32.02 15.54 -2.22
C ILE A 550 31.15 16.80 -2.14
N ALA A 551 31.73 18.00 -2.09
CA ALA A 551 30.96 19.24 -1.89
C ALA A 551 29.85 19.43 -2.94
N GLN A 552 30.11 19.06 -4.20
CA GLN A 552 29.11 19.09 -5.28
C GLN A 552 27.94 18.12 -5.03
N TYR A 553 28.22 16.97 -4.41
CA TYR A 553 27.19 15.98 -4.11
C TYR A 553 26.39 16.38 -2.87
N ARG A 554 27.09 16.86 -1.84
CA ARG A 554 26.51 17.43 -0.63
C ARG A 554 25.57 18.59 -0.91
N ALA A 555 25.87 19.44 -1.90
CA ALA A 555 25.03 20.57 -2.28
C ALA A 555 23.62 20.19 -2.79
N LYS A 556 23.38 18.91 -3.13
CA LYS A 556 22.07 18.39 -3.54
C LYS A 556 21.33 17.66 -2.42
N MET A 557 21.99 17.47 -1.27
CA MET A 557 21.40 16.83 -0.11
C MET A 557 20.78 17.92 0.78
N PRO A 558 19.44 17.99 0.87
CA PRO A 558 18.77 18.98 1.72
C PRO A 558 18.93 18.68 3.22
N GLY A 559 19.14 17.42 3.56
CA GLY A 559 19.24 16.97 4.94
C GLY A 559 20.56 17.33 5.61
N THR A 560 20.57 17.23 6.93
CA THR A 560 21.74 17.51 7.78
C THR A 560 22.09 16.29 8.63
N SER A 561 23.34 16.23 9.09
CA SER A 561 23.78 15.14 9.97
C SER A 561 23.13 15.22 11.35
N LEU A 562 22.53 14.13 11.81
CA LEU A 562 21.87 14.03 13.11
C LEU A 562 22.86 14.13 14.28
N ILE A 563 24.11 13.70 14.07
CA ILE A 563 25.20 13.84 15.04
C ILE A 563 25.94 15.19 14.93
N GLY A 564 25.59 16.00 13.92
CA GLY A 564 26.11 17.35 13.71
C GLY A 564 25.24 18.43 14.38
N PRO A 565 25.70 19.69 14.41
CA PRO A 565 24.99 20.79 15.08
C PRO A 565 23.76 21.30 14.33
N GLY A 566 23.61 20.96 13.04
CA GLY A 566 22.53 21.46 12.19
C GLY A 566 21.21 20.71 12.40
N LEU A 567 20.12 21.35 11.98
CA LEU A 567 18.81 20.74 11.82
C LEU A 567 18.29 21.09 10.42
N THR A 568 17.56 20.17 9.81
CA THR A 568 16.93 20.40 8.51
C THR A 568 15.69 21.27 8.70
N ASP A 569 15.84 22.55 8.37
CA ASP A 569 14.83 23.59 8.62
C ASP A 569 14.13 24.06 7.34
N GLU A 570 14.54 23.57 6.17
CA GLU A 570 13.87 23.95 4.92
C GLU A 570 12.55 23.20 4.70
N PRO A 571 11.57 23.80 3.99
CA PRO A 571 10.35 23.09 3.62
C PRO A 571 10.62 21.90 2.70
N LEU A 572 10.14 20.72 3.07
CA LEU A 572 10.45 19.47 2.40
C LEU A 572 9.23 18.89 1.66
N PRO A 573 9.36 18.50 0.37
CA PRO A 573 8.29 17.85 -0.38
C PRO A 573 8.10 16.38 0.02
N MET A 574 6.86 15.95 0.19
CA MET A 574 6.49 14.57 0.48
C MET A 574 5.62 14.01 -0.65
N THR A 575 5.81 12.75 -1.03
CA THR A 575 5.05 12.15 -2.13
C THR A 575 5.08 10.63 -2.15
N ASN A 576 4.05 10.01 -2.74
CA ASN A 576 4.04 8.60 -3.10
C ASN A 576 4.40 8.34 -4.59
N CYS A 577 4.73 9.38 -5.35
CA CYS A 577 5.05 9.31 -6.78
C CYS A 577 6.45 9.88 -7.03
N ALA A 578 7.32 9.15 -7.72
CA ALA A 578 8.66 9.65 -8.02
C ALA A 578 9.19 9.15 -9.37
N GLY A 579 10.32 9.72 -9.80
CA GLY A 579 11.05 9.26 -10.98
C GLY A 579 11.57 7.82 -10.90
N VAL A 580 11.50 7.16 -9.73
CA VAL A 580 11.85 5.73 -9.53
C VAL A 580 10.63 4.81 -9.47
N TRP A 581 9.45 5.34 -9.13
CA TRP A 581 8.24 4.56 -8.91
C TRP A 581 6.97 5.36 -9.25
N SER A 582 6.15 4.81 -10.14
CA SER A 582 4.83 5.35 -10.45
C SER A 582 3.83 5.03 -9.34
N CYS A 583 2.93 5.97 -9.05
CA CYS A 583 1.81 5.78 -8.14
C CYS A 583 0.52 5.46 -8.92
N ALA A 584 -0.39 4.71 -8.30
CA ALA A 584 -1.73 4.46 -8.86
C ALA A 584 -2.72 5.59 -8.51
N PHE A 585 -2.54 6.21 -7.35
CA PHE A 585 -3.22 7.41 -6.90
C PHE A 585 -2.17 8.45 -6.55
N GLU A 586 -2.30 9.66 -7.06
CA GLU A 586 -1.34 10.72 -6.78
C GLU A 586 -1.59 11.34 -5.42
N ASN A 587 -0.58 11.37 -4.55
CA ASN A 587 -0.65 12.01 -3.24
C ASN A 587 0.67 12.72 -2.95
N TRP A 588 0.58 14.01 -2.60
CA TRP A 588 1.78 14.81 -2.32
C TRP A 588 1.48 16.04 -1.50
N GLY A 589 2.55 16.65 -1.01
CA GLY A 589 2.48 17.77 -0.09
C GLY A 589 3.85 18.30 0.29
N TYR A 590 3.85 19.15 1.31
CA TYR A 590 5.04 19.77 1.88
C TYR A 590 4.93 19.80 3.40
N MET A 591 6.07 19.69 4.08
CA MET A 591 6.15 19.89 5.52
C MET A 591 7.21 20.92 5.85
N HIS A 592 6.92 21.78 6.83
CA HIS A 592 7.88 22.71 7.40
C HIS A 592 7.55 22.87 8.89
N GLU A 593 8.52 22.59 9.75
CA GLU A 593 8.32 22.46 11.19
C GLU A 593 7.14 21.50 11.50
N ASN A 594 6.15 21.94 12.26
CA ASN A 594 4.96 21.18 12.61
C ASN A 594 3.80 21.29 11.60
N LEU A 595 3.93 22.13 10.58
CA LEU A 595 2.86 22.33 9.60
C LEU A 595 3.06 21.43 8.38
N LYS A 596 2.04 20.63 8.07
CA LYS A 596 2.00 19.75 6.90
C LYS A 596 0.86 20.16 5.97
N LEU A 597 1.23 20.51 4.75
CA LEU A 597 0.32 20.73 3.62
C LEU A 597 0.18 19.41 2.85
N GLU A 598 -1.03 18.92 2.65
CA GLU A 598 -1.28 17.68 1.91
C GLU A 598 -2.47 17.81 0.97
N ALA A 599 -2.41 17.10 -0.16
CA ALA A 599 -3.57 16.76 -0.94
C ALA A 599 -3.46 15.32 -1.48
N ARG A 600 -4.61 14.69 -1.69
CA ARG A 600 -4.74 13.38 -2.34
C ARG A 600 -5.43 13.49 -3.69
N SER A 601 -5.36 12.44 -4.51
CA SER A 601 -5.88 12.43 -5.89
C SER A 601 -7.35 12.81 -6.05
N TRP A 602 -8.15 12.72 -4.98
CA TRP A 602 -9.58 13.06 -4.97
C TRP A 602 -9.90 14.34 -4.19
N ASP A 603 -8.91 14.98 -3.58
CA ASP A 603 -9.10 16.25 -2.88
C ASP A 603 -9.11 17.41 -3.89
N ARG A 604 -9.94 18.43 -3.65
CA ARG A 604 -10.13 19.59 -4.56
C ARG A 604 -9.35 20.84 -4.14
N GLY A 605 -8.58 20.72 -3.07
CA GLY A 605 -7.80 21.79 -2.50
C GLY A 605 -6.79 21.21 -1.53
N TRP A 606 -5.82 22.03 -1.17
CA TRP A 606 -4.86 21.68 -0.14
C TRP A 606 -5.52 21.68 1.24
N LYS A 607 -5.07 20.76 2.07
CA LYS A 607 -5.38 20.71 3.51
C LYS A 607 -4.12 21.05 4.29
N CYS A 608 -4.30 21.61 5.48
CA CYS A 608 -3.20 21.97 6.36
C CYS A 608 -3.41 21.37 7.74
N PHE A 609 -2.39 20.71 8.28
CA PHE A 609 -2.42 20.09 9.59
C PHE A 609 -1.25 20.57 10.44
N ASP A 610 -1.48 20.74 11.74
CA ASP A 610 -0.42 20.89 12.72
C ASP A 610 -0.19 19.54 13.38
N VAL A 611 0.87 18.83 12.97
CA VAL A 611 1.10 17.43 13.38
C VAL A 611 1.58 17.28 14.82
N LEU A 612 1.85 18.37 15.54
CA LEU A 612 2.14 18.33 16.98
C LEU A 612 0.87 18.44 17.81
N THR A 613 -0.01 19.37 17.45
CA THR A 613 -1.26 19.59 18.20
C THR A 613 -2.40 18.68 17.73
N ASP A 614 -2.32 18.18 16.50
CA ASP A 614 -3.20 17.19 15.88
C ASP A 614 -2.41 16.03 15.27
N PRO A 615 -1.83 15.13 16.10
CA PRO A 615 -0.99 14.02 15.65
C PRO A 615 -1.76 12.94 14.85
N TYR A 616 -3.08 13.05 14.76
CA TYR A 616 -3.94 12.19 13.96
C TYR A 616 -4.56 12.91 12.77
N GLU A 617 -4.20 14.18 12.54
CA GLU A 617 -4.55 14.95 11.35
C GLU A 617 -6.06 15.00 11.04
N ARG A 618 -6.87 15.05 12.09
CA ARG A 618 -8.34 15.02 12.00
C ARG A 618 -8.93 16.38 11.68
N TYR A 619 -8.21 17.46 11.98
CA TYR A 619 -8.71 18.83 11.92
C TYR A 619 -7.92 19.63 10.89
N ASP A 620 -8.47 19.70 9.67
CA ASP A 620 -7.96 20.58 8.63
C ASP A 620 -8.06 22.04 9.07
N LEU A 621 -6.92 22.68 9.20
CA LEU A 621 -6.78 24.08 9.60
C LEU A 621 -7.00 25.06 8.44
N GLY A 622 -7.23 24.54 7.23
CA GLY A 622 -7.40 25.32 6.01
C GLY A 622 -6.07 25.70 5.35
N PRO A 623 -6.05 25.82 4.01
CA PRO A 623 -4.84 26.10 3.23
C PRO A 623 -4.14 27.41 3.64
N GLU A 624 -4.87 28.37 4.19
CA GLU A 624 -4.36 29.65 4.69
C GLU A 624 -3.33 29.47 5.81
N ARG A 625 -3.44 28.41 6.62
CA ARG A 625 -2.47 28.14 7.69
C ARG A 625 -1.15 27.59 7.18
N CYS A 626 -1.13 27.03 5.97
CA CYS A 626 0.05 26.56 5.27
C CYS A 626 0.34 27.41 4.01
N ALA A 627 -0.08 28.68 3.99
CA ALA A 627 -0.03 29.50 2.78
C ALA A 627 1.38 29.65 2.18
N HIS A 628 2.44 29.60 2.99
CA HIS A 628 3.83 29.67 2.52
C HIS A 628 4.29 28.39 1.80
N LEU A 629 3.64 27.26 2.05
CA LEU A 629 3.95 25.96 1.42
C LEU A 629 3.30 25.78 0.05
N ILE A 630 2.15 26.44 -0.18
CA ILE A 630 1.38 26.27 -1.43
C ILE A 630 2.19 26.66 -2.68
N PRO A 631 2.88 27.82 -2.74
CA PRO A 631 3.70 28.17 -3.90
C PRO A 631 4.82 27.16 -4.16
N LEU A 632 5.40 26.58 -3.10
CA LEU A 632 6.44 25.55 -3.21
C LEU A 632 5.87 24.26 -3.79
N ALA A 633 4.73 23.80 -3.27
CA ALA A 633 4.02 22.64 -3.79
C ALA A 633 3.63 22.82 -5.26
N MET A 634 3.09 23.99 -5.64
CA MET A 634 2.76 24.30 -7.03
C MET A 634 3.99 24.39 -7.94
N LYS A 635 5.11 24.89 -7.44
CA LYS A 635 6.38 24.91 -8.20
C LYS A 635 6.93 23.50 -8.43
N THR A 636 6.85 22.63 -7.43
CA THR A 636 7.44 21.28 -7.45
C THR A 636 6.59 20.28 -8.20
N PHE A 637 5.28 20.26 -7.94
CA PHE A 637 4.35 19.28 -8.53
C PHE A 637 3.58 19.84 -9.73
N GLY A 638 3.57 21.16 -9.94
CA GLY A 638 2.87 21.83 -11.04
C GLY A 638 1.36 21.96 -10.86
N ARG A 639 0.76 21.12 -10.01
CA ARG A 639 -0.70 20.99 -9.85
C ARG A 639 -1.08 20.31 -8.53
N LEU A 640 -2.38 20.34 -8.22
CA LEU A 640 -2.97 19.45 -7.23
C LEU A 640 -2.93 17.99 -7.72
N PRO A 641 -2.81 17.02 -6.82
CA PRO A 641 -2.87 15.61 -7.19
C PRO A 641 -4.21 15.28 -7.86
N GLY A 642 -4.16 14.47 -8.92
CA GLY A 642 -5.33 14.06 -9.69
C GLY A 642 -5.96 15.12 -10.60
N MET A 643 -5.41 16.33 -10.68
CA MET A 643 -5.83 17.34 -11.66
C MET A 643 -4.98 17.23 -12.94
N GLU A 644 -5.52 17.61 -14.10
CA GLU A 644 -4.79 17.63 -15.40
C GLU A 644 -4.19 19.00 -15.71
#